data_AF-A0A8K0ENT6-F1
#
_entry.id   AF-A0A8K0ENT6-F1
#
_cell.length_a   1.000
_cell.length_b   1.000
_cell.length_c   1.000
_cell.angle_alpha   90.00
_cell.angle_beta   90.00
_cell.angle_gamma   90.00
#
_symmetry.space_group_name_H-M   'P 1'
#
loop_
_entity.id
_entity.type
_entity.pdbx_description
1 polymer ?
#
loop_
_entity_poly.entity_id
_entity_poly.type
_entity_poly.pdbx_seq_one_letter_code
_entity_poly.pdbx_strand_id
1 'polypeptide(L)'
;MSHKKLLACCVELLDTFNPEENCVEDHLKHFLKKNKMLDENDQTFIVEVFSGCVRYAPIMKVVVDGFYNVKEGKRSLRSERNIYITLCYMTVFRLDELGIVHFSNFVKSQDVNRMHNFFSFFLADENLKKWIKDEWCKHYDPRFTQDNLLRPLQRWMPELEKMISQLADKVANKNNLPKKMVKPATQPQEFNITQPKPRAIPVPERIPKLHKHRPVPESTYRPPKEQTLLAEAEEMNRRRAEEILMDANRFQFRAAISEKSAKTKKIMAEIMDEEDSKLDFEKNRARPLPRHVTENIPIKLNTAAILREGALVQRKEDSELKKLLDLEAGAKDASEFLEWQQKMRQKDYDTQLAEIERRRLEGKLSHEDAILARQTLVKENRQKVQDMKEETQQLMQEYVHQRMQDEKEMKRLVEIVMSGHKNTILAREQLREYKRKIVEEVNIESQELLRQALEDEEEEMKRKFEIIQQIRAMEAVPVVRQKFVDLASTAGHQLLSELSILELKERLGLMKETQRKSEEEKRDEILTAKQGKDKKLMDTLEQISRHRAETSKAAALKLEKKRATSGKKPEVKDPKLEDLQRKLQEKKAERLREAEKMKIKSDKKSAGRTQELAREKKALEENRWKELERTKEKQAKLVTQGIRPGTRSAQILNRSPAARKVSA
;
A
#
# COMPACT_ATOMS: atom_id res chain seq x y z
N MET A 1 48.66 0.03 17.22
CA MET A 1 47.31 0.57 17.57
C MET A 1 46.19 -0.36 17.10
N SER A 2 44.92 -0.10 17.45
CA SER A 2 43.79 -0.83 16.85
C SER A 2 43.60 -0.42 15.38
N HIS A 3 43.41 -1.38 14.47
CA HIS A 3 43.20 -1.15 13.03
C HIS A 3 42.18 -0.04 12.72
N LYS A 4 41.09 0.07 13.51
CA LYS A 4 40.09 1.12 13.32
C LYS A 4 40.64 2.53 13.58
N LYS A 5 41.50 2.68 14.59
CA LYS A 5 42.14 3.96 14.94
C LYS A 5 43.21 4.32 13.92
N LEU A 6 44.03 3.35 13.50
CA LEU A 6 45.04 3.56 12.45
C LEU A 6 44.44 4.07 11.14
N LEU A 7 43.39 3.39 10.63
CA LEU A 7 42.70 3.82 9.42
C LEU A 7 42.04 5.18 9.58
N ALA A 8 41.50 5.49 10.77
CA ALA A 8 40.97 6.83 11.06
C ALA A 8 42.06 7.92 11.05
N CYS A 9 43.26 7.63 11.57
CA CYS A 9 44.39 8.57 11.52
C CYS A 9 44.86 8.82 10.08
N CYS A 10 45.00 7.79 9.24
CA CYS A 10 45.34 7.95 7.82
C CYS A 10 44.29 8.80 7.07
N VAL A 11 43.00 8.62 7.40
CA VAL A 11 41.89 9.38 6.81
C VAL A 11 41.86 10.82 7.31
N GLU A 12 42.05 11.09 8.62
CA GLU A 12 42.19 12.47 9.15
C GLU A 12 43.34 13.21 8.46
N LEU A 13 44.46 12.52 8.20
CA LEU A 13 45.62 13.09 7.51
C LEU A 13 45.30 13.48 6.06
N LEU A 14 44.54 12.65 5.33
CA LEU A 14 44.04 12.95 3.98
C LEU A 14 42.93 14.02 3.96
N ASP A 15 42.04 14.03 4.96
CA ASP A 15 40.95 15.01 5.09
C ASP A 15 41.48 16.42 5.39
N THR A 16 42.65 16.52 6.03
CA THR A 16 43.32 17.78 6.40
C THR A 16 44.44 18.20 5.43
N PHE A 17 44.77 17.39 4.43
CA PHE A 17 45.84 17.69 3.48
C PHE A 17 45.32 18.49 2.27
N ASN A 18 45.73 19.75 2.16
CA ASN A 18 45.57 20.54 0.95
C ASN A 18 46.91 20.59 0.16
N PRO A 19 46.99 20.01 -1.06
CA PRO A 19 48.21 20.00 -1.87
C PRO A 19 48.62 21.37 -2.42
N GLU A 20 47.76 22.39 -2.36
CA GLU A 20 48.09 23.76 -2.78
C GLU A 20 48.73 24.59 -1.65
N GLU A 21 48.51 24.21 -0.39
CA GLU A 21 48.94 24.98 0.80
C GLU A 21 50.08 24.32 1.58
N ASN A 22 50.19 22.98 1.57
CA ASN A 22 51.10 22.25 2.46
C ASN A 22 51.98 21.24 1.71
N CYS A 23 53.27 21.19 2.06
CA CYS A 23 54.16 20.11 1.65
C CYS A 23 53.80 18.79 2.36
N VAL A 24 53.89 17.67 1.63
CA VAL A 24 53.58 16.31 2.13
C VAL A 24 54.35 15.99 3.41
N GLU A 25 55.65 16.31 3.45
CA GLU A 25 56.48 16.04 4.63
C GLU A 25 56.13 16.94 5.82
N ASP A 26 55.81 18.21 5.59
CA ASP A 26 55.63 19.18 6.67
C ASP A 26 54.25 19.04 7.33
N HIS A 27 53.24 18.65 6.54
CA HIS A 27 51.95 18.18 7.04
C HIS A 27 52.11 16.91 7.90
N LEU A 28 52.89 15.93 7.46
CA LEU A 28 53.25 14.75 8.26
C LEU A 28 53.97 15.13 9.56
N LYS A 29 55.02 15.97 9.49
CA LYS A 29 55.76 16.46 10.66
C LYS A 29 54.84 17.19 11.64
N HIS A 30 53.86 17.96 11.17
CA HIS A 30 52.87 18.62 12.01
C HIS A 30 51.90 17.62 12.66
N PHE A 31 51.34 16.67 11.89
CA PHE A 31 50.41 15.65 12.38
C PHE A 31 51.05 14.73 13.43
N LEU A 32 52.30 14.31 13.24
CA LEU A 32 53.05 13.51 14.21
C LEU A 32 53.37 14.32 15.48
N LYS A 33 53.72 15.61 15.36
CA LYS A 33 53.90 16.52 16.51
C LYS A 33 52.61 16.76 17.30
N LYS A 34 51.43 16.70 16.66
CA LYS A 34 50.10 16.73 17.29
C LYS A 34 49.79 15.41 18.01
N ASN A 35 50.13 14.28 17.39
CA ASN A 35 49.74 12.93 17.83
C ASN A 35 50.89 12.11 18.45
N LYS A 36 51.60 12.69 19.44
CA LYS A 36 52.80 12.12 20.12
C LYS A 36 52.61 10.79 20.88
N MET A 37 51.44 10.17 20.82
CA MET A 37 51.07 8.95 21.57
C MET A 37 50.93 7.72 20.65
N LEU A 38 51.63 7.74 19.50
CA LEU A 38 51.65 6.65 18.51
C LEU A 38 52.96 5.87 18.63
N ASP A 39 52.88 4.54 18.54
CA ASP A 39 54.05 3.65 18.47
C ASP A 39 54.87 3.90 17.20
N GLU A 40 56.17 3.60 17.21
CA GLU A 40 57.06 3.87 16.06
C GLU A 40 56.63 3.08 14.81
N ASN A 41 56.11 1.86 14.99
CA ASN A 41 55.55 1.05 13.89
C ASN A 41 54.23 1.65 13.38
N ASP A 42 53.37 2.14 14.28
CA ASP A 42 52.12 2.83 13.92
C ASP A 42 52.41 4.12 13.13
N GLN A 43 53.43 4.90 13.53
CA GLN A 43 53.84 6.13 12.86
C GLN A 43 54.39 5.85 11.45
N THR A 44 55.30 4.89 11.32
CA THR A 44 55.88 4.50 10.02
C THR A 44 54.80 4.05 9.05
N PHE A 45 53.87 3.18 9.49
CA PHE A 45 52.73 2.75 8.69
C PHE A 45 51.85 3.94 8.23
N ILE A 46 51.55 4.91 9.10
CA ILE A 46 50.76 6.09 8.74
C ILE A 46 51.50 6.95 7.69
N VAL A 47 52.80 7.17 7.85
CA VAL A 47 53.66 7.94 6.93
C VAL A 47 53.67 7.31 5.54
N GLU A 48 53.93 6.00 5.44
CA GLU A 48 53.97 5.26 4.19
C GLU A 48 52.61 5.21 3.50
N VAL A 49 51.53 4.95 4.24
CA VAL A 49 50.17 4.87 3.66
C VAL A 49 49.72 6.23 3.15
N PHE A 50 49.96 7.31 3.88
CA PHE A 50 49.62 8.66 3.42
C PHE A 50 50.45 9.08 2.21
N SER A 51 51.79 8.98 2.29
CA SER A 51 52.67 9.36 1.18
C SER A 51 52.41 8.52 -0.08
N GLY A 52 52.09 7.22 0.08
CA GLY A 52 51.63 6.35 -0.99
C GLY A 52 50.28 6.77 -1.60
N CYS A 53 49.29 7.12 -0.77
CA CYS A 53 48.00 7.64 -1.25
C CYS A 53 48.15 8.94 -2.05
N VAL A 54 49.06 9.83 -1.65
CA VAL A 54 49.35 11.07 -2.40
C VAL A 54 50.12 10.76 -3.69
N ARG A 55 51.19 9.96 -3.63
CA ARG A 55 52.04 9.61 -4.79
C ARG A 55 51.26 8.89 -5.90
N TYR A 56 50.39 7.95 -5.52
CA TYR A 56 49.60 7.15 -6.46
C TYR A 56 48.14 7.64 -6.59
N ALA A 57 47.87 8.91 -6.22
CA ALA A 57 46.54 9.51 -6.27
C ALA A 57 45.79 9.35 -7.62
N PRO A 58 46.42 9.39 -8.82
CA PRO A 58 45.70 9.15 -10.09
C PRO A 58 45.05 7.75 -10.16
N ILE A 59 45.79 6.70 -9.77
CA ILE A 59 45.32 5.29 -9.75
C ILE A 59 44.11 5.16 -8.82
N MET A 60 44.17 5.81 -7.66
CA MET A 60 43.09 5.78 -6.65
C MET A 60 41.87 6.59 -7.08
N LYS A 61 42.06 7.75 -7.74
CA LYS A 61 40.98 8.59 -8.27
C LYS A 61 40.16 7.82 -9.33
N VAL A 62 40.82 7.13 -10.27
CA VAL A 62 40.15 6.27 -11.28
C VAL A 62 39.16 5.31 -10.63
N VAL A 63 39.61 4.51 -9.65
CA VAL A 63 38.75 3.51 -8.99
C VAL A 63 37.62 4.17 -8.20
N VAL A 64 37.95 5.17 -7.38
CA VAL A 64 37.00 5.73 -6.40
C VAL A 64 35.97 6.63 -7.07
N ASP A 65 36.35 7.43 -8.07
CA ASP A 65 35.39 8.26 -8.80
C ASP A 65 34.55 7.41 -9.78
N GLY A 66 35.12 6.31 -10.31
CA GLY A 66 34.37 5.23 -10.98
C GLY A 66 33.27 4.65 -10.10
N PHE A 67 33.59 4.26 -8.86
CA PHE A 67 32.62 3.74 -7.89
C PHE A 67 31.46 4.71 -7.65
N TYR A 68 31.73 6.00 -7.46
CA TYR A 68 30.70 7.03 -7.26
C TYR A 68 29.79 7.27 -8.48
N ASN A 69 30.17 6.82 -9.68
CA ASN A 69 29.32 6.89 -10.87
C ASN A 69 28.30 5.74 -10.94
N VAL A 70 28.60 4.60 -10.30
CA VAL A 70 27.77 3.38 -10.30
C VAL A 70 26.64 3.46 -9.26
N LYS A 71 25.58 2.66 -9.44
CA LYS A 71 24.35 2.68 -8.62
C LYS A 71 24.60 2.38 -7.14
N GLU A 72 25.57 1.54 -6.81
CA GLU A 72 25.93 1.22 -5.42
C GLU A 72 26.66 2.40 -4.75
N GLY A 73 27.68 2.97 -5.41
CA GLY A 73 28.49 4.06 -4.87
C GLY A 73 27.75 5.39 -4.74
N LYS A 74 26.69 5.61 -5.53
CA LYS A 74 25.74 6.73 -5.35
C LYS A 74 25.00 6.73 -4.01
N ARG A 75 25.08 5.64 -3.22
CA ARG A 75 24.55 5.55 -1.85
C ARG A 75 25.60 5.80 -0.75
N SER A 76 26.88 5.88 -1.10
CA SER A 76 27.97 6.21 -0.17
C SER A 76 28.14 7.71 -0.02
N LEU A 77 28.55 8.17 1.17
CA LEU A 77 28.66 9.60 1.46
C LEU A 77 29.99 10.17 0.96
N ARG A 78 30.00 11.37 0.38
CA ARG A 78 31.22 11.97 -0.21
C ARG A 78 32.36 12.18 0.79
N SER A 79 32.07 12.39 2.08
CA SER A 79 33.10 12.45 3.15
C SER A 79 33.78 11.10 3.43
N GLU A 80 33.29 10.00 2.86
CA GLU A 80 33.90 8.67 2.97
C GLU A 80 34.89 8.40 1.82
N ARG A 81 35.03 9.33 0.85
CA ARG A 81 35.94 9.22 -0.31
C ARG A 81 37.38 8.90 0.11
N ASN A 82 37.90 9.54 1.16
CA ASN A 82 39.27 9.30 1.62
C ASN A 82 39.45 7.94 2.30
N ILE A 83 38.39 7.35 2.89
CA ILE A 83 38.39 5.96 3.38
C ILE A 83 38.57 4.99 2.19
N TYR A 84 37.81 5.20 1.11
CA TYR A 84 37.92 4.37 -0.10
C TYR A 84 39.27 4.54 -0.81
N ILE A 85 39.84 5.75 -0.84
CA ILE A 85 41.20 6.01 -1.37
C ILE A 85 42.25 5.24 -0.54
N THR A 86 42.20 5.35 0.79
CA THR A 86 43.16 4.67 1.69
C THR A 86 43.08 3.16 1.53
N LEU A 87 41.87 2.60 1.53
CA LEU A 87 41.67 1.15 1.35
C LEU A 87 42.08 0.68 -0.05
N CYS A 88 41.80 1.46 -1.11
CA CYS A 88 42.24 1.14 -2.46
C CYS A 88 43.78 1.08 -2.53
N TYR A 89 44.48 2.06 -1.97
CA TYR A 89 45.95 2.06 -1.93
C TYR A 89 46.49 0.83 -1.17
N MET A 90 45.91 0.53 0.00
CA MET A 90 46.28 -0.65 0.78
C MET A 90 46.03 -1.97 0.03
N THR A 91 45.01 -2.02 -0.84
CA THR A 91 44.68 -3.21 -1.64
C THR A 91 45.62 -3.39 -2.82
N VAL A 92 45.98 -2.30 -3.51
CA VAL A 92 46.82 -2.33 -4.72
C VAL A 92 48.31 -2.48 -4.38
N PHE A 93 48.81 -1.77 -3.37
CA PHE A 93 50.25 -1.60 -3.15
C PHE A 93 50.78 -2.22 -1.86
N ARG A 94 49.98 -2.36 -0.80
CA ARG A 94 50.47 -2.85 0.52
C ARG A 94 49.98 -4.25 0.88
N LEU A 95 49.24 -4.93 0.00
CA LEU A 95 48.57 -6.19 0.37
C LEU A 95 49.54 -7.36 0.54
N ASP A 96 50.60 -7.46 -0.28
CA ASP A 96 51.68 -8.44 -0.09
C ASP A 96 52.45 -8.22 1.24
N GLU A 97 52.70 -6.98 1.63
CA GLU A 97 53.44 -6.64 2.86
C GLU A 97 52.59 -6.78 4.14
N LEU A 98 51.33 -6.34 4.08
CA LEU A 98 50.40 -6.32 5.20
C LEU A 98 49.76 -7.70 5.45
N GLY A 99 49.61 -8.49 4.39
CA GLY A 99 48.92 -9.77 4.37
C GLY A 99 47.40 -9.65 4.49
N ILE A 100 46.68 -10.60 3.88
CA ILE A 100 45.21 -10.60 3.84
C ILE A 100 44.56 -10.56 5.23
N VAL A 101 45.20 -11.12 6.28
CA VAL A 101 44.63 -11.16 7.64
C VAL A 101 44.48 -9.76 8.24
N HIS A 102 45.56 -8.96 8.24
CA HIS A 102 45.51 -7.60 8.78
C HIS A 102 44.67 -6.69 7.88
N PHE A 103 44.80 -6.80 6.55
CA PHE A 103 43.94 -6.09 5.60
C PHE A 103 42.45 -6.37 5.86
N SER A 104 42.09 -7.64 6.05
CA SER A 104 40.71 -8.03 6.36
C SER A 104 40.23 -7.45 7.70
N ASN A 105 41.11 -7.29 8.70
CA ASN A 105 40.77 -6.61 9.97
C ASN A 105 40.53 -5.10 9.78
N PHE A 106 41.28 -4.43 8.91
CA PHE A 106 40.99 -3.04 8.52
C PHE A 106 39.61 -2.93 7.85
N VAL A 107 39.31 -3.79 6.88
CA VAL A 107 38.00 -3.81 6.19
C VAL A 107 36.85 -4.12 7.17
N LYS A 108 37.02 -5.12 8.05
CA LYS A 108 36.05 -5.48 9.11
C LYS A 108 35.85 -4.39 10.18
N SER A 109 36.70 -3.35 10.23
CA SER A 109 36.56 -2.24 11.18
C SER A 109 35.51 -1.18 10.78
N GLN A 110 35.11 -1.19 9.50
CA GLN A 110 34.17 -0.27 8.86
C GLN A 110 32.78 -0.93 8.67
N ASP A 111 31.78 -0.20 8.16
CA ASP A 111 30.47 -0.83 7.92
C ASP A 111 30.50 -1.84 6.77
N VAL A 112 30.05 -3.05 7.09
CA VAL A 112 30.00 -4.24 6.23
C VAL A 112 29.34 -3.94 4.87
N ASN A 113 28.24 -3.18 4.84
CA ASN A 113 27.49 -2.96 3.61
C ASN A 113 28.26 -2.06 2.64
N ARG A 114 28.96 -1.04 3.17
CA ARG A 114 29.79 -0.12 2.40
C ARG A 114 31.02 -0.82 1.83
N MET A 115 31.68 -1.61 2.67
CA MET A 115 32.87 -2.38 2.28
C MET A 115 32.51 -3.44 1.24
N HIS A 116 31.42 -4.18 1.43
CA HIS A 116 30.90 -5.12 0.43
C HIS A 116 30.71 -4.42 -0.92
N ASN A 117 29.96 -3.31 -0.95
CA ASN A 117 29.65 -2.60 -2.19
C ASN A 117 30.90 -2.05 -2.89
N PHE A 118 31.88 -1.53 -2.14
CA PHE A 118 33.11 -1.01 -2.72
C PHE A 118 33.99 -2.11 -3.31
N PHE A 119 34.27 -3.19 -2.55
CA PHE A 119 35.12 -4.27 -3.04
C PHE A 119 34.43 -5.13 -4.11
N SER A 120 33.10 -5.31 -4.04
CA SER A 120 32.32 -5.95 -5.10
C SER A 120 32.24 -5.13 -6.39
N PHE A 121 32.56 -3.83 -6.36
CA PHE A 121 32.76 -3.02 -7.57
C PHE A 121 34.21 -3.07 -8.05
N PHE A 122 35.17 -2.79 -7.17
CA PHE A 122 36.58 -2.63 -7.53
C PHE A 122 37.22 -3.95 -7.99
N LEU A 123 36.92 -5.06 -7.31
CA LEU A 123 37.51 -6.37 -7.57
C LEU A 123 36.59 -7.25 -8.45
N ALA A 124 35.57 -6.67 -9.09
CA ALA A 124 34.83 -7.37 -10.13
C ALA A 124 35.71 -7.51 -11.37
N ASP A 125 35.94 -8.75 -11.83
CA ASP A 125 36.88 -9.07 -12.90
C ASP A 125 36.61 -8.30 -14.20
N GLU A 126 35.32 -8.12 -14.52
CA GLU A 126 34.81 -7.30 -15.62
C GLU A 126 35.25 -5.83 -15.55
N ASN A 127 35.24 -5.23 -14.36
CA ASN A 127 35.67 -3.84 -14.16
C ASN A 127 37.20 -3.74 -14.14
N LEU A 128 37.85 -4.68 -13.44
CA LEU A 128 39.29 -4.65 -13.18
C LEU A 128 40.14 -4.93 -14.43
N LYS A 129 39.79 -5.97 -15.21
CA LYS A 129 40.57 -6.36 -16.41
C LYS A 129 40.28 -5.50 -17.65
N LYS A 130 39.12 -4.84 -17.72
CA LYS A 130 38.72 -3.98 -18.83
C LYS A 130 38.93 -2.51 -18.44
N TRP A 131 37.88 -1.84 -17.96
CA TRP A 131 37.87 -0.39 -17.78
C TRP A 131 38.96 0.14 -16.83
N ILE A 132 39.14 -0.44 -15.63
CA ILE A 132 40.11 0.06 -14.65
C ILE A 132 41.55 -0.09 -15.18
N LYS A 133 41.86 -1.21 -15.83
CA LYS A 133 43.15 -1.41 -16.51
C LYS A 133 43.39 -0.34 -17.57
N ASP A 134 42.41 -0.11 -18.45
CA ASP A 134 42.55 0.83 -19.56
C ASP A 134 42.73 2.28 -19.08
N GLU A 135 42.05 2.70 -18.01
CA GLU A 135 42.25 4.00 -17.38
C GLU A 135 43.60 4.11 -16.64
N TRP A 136 44.07 3.06 -15.95
CA TRP A 136 45.40 3.04 -15.33
C TRP A 136 46.52 3.14 -16.36
N CYS A 137 46.37 2.50 -17.52
CA CYS A 137 47.30 2.59 -18.66
C CYS A 137 47.41 4.00 -19.28
N LYS A 138 46.49 4.94 -18.98
CA LYS A 138 46.61 6.36 -19.37
C LYS A 138 47.51 7.17 -18.43
N HIS A 139 47.76 6.66 -17.21
CA HIS A 139 48.53 7.34 -16.18
C HIS A 139 49.91 6.69 -15.93
N TYR A 140 50.05 5.40 -16.22
CA TYR A 140 51.28 4.61 -16.00
C TYR A 140 51.52 3.67 -17.19
N ASP A 141 52.79 3.36 -17.48
CA ASP A 141 53.19 2.40 -18.52
C ASP A 141 52.37 1.10 -18.40
N PRO A 142 51.74 0.60 -19.49
CA PRO A 142 51.05 -0.68 -19.51
C PRO A 142 51.85 -1.86 -18.90
N ARG A 143 53.18 -1.86 -19.00
CA ARG A 143 54.05 -2.85 -18.34
C ARG A 143 54.02 -2.71 -16.81
N PHE A 144 54.20 -1.50 -16.29
CA PHE A 144 54.06 -1.20 -14.86
C PHE A 144 52.66 -1.56 -14.35
N THR A 145 51.63 -1.16 -15.10
CA THR A 145 50.21 -1.44 -14.77
C THR A 145 49.92 -2.94 -14.73
N GLN A 146 50.43 -3.71 -15.70
CA GLN A 146 50.24 -5.16 -15.73
C GLN A 146 51.02 -5.87 -14.60
N ASP A 147 52.27 -5.50 -14.37
CA ASP A 147 53.20 -6.31 -13.58
C ASP A 147 53.26 -5.91 -12.10
N ASN A 148 53.07 -4.62 -11.78
CA ASN A 148 53.14 -4.12 -10.41
C ASN A 148 51.76 -3.82 -9.78
N LEU A 149 50.69 -3.73 -10.58
CA LEU A 149 49.32 -3.51 -10.07
C LEU A 149 48.45 -4.75 -10.25
N LEU A 150 48.35 -5.25 -11.49
CA LEU A 150 47.42 -6.33 -11.80
C LEU A 150 47.93 -7.73 -11.39
N ARG A 151 49.21 -8.07 -11.58
CA ARG A 151 49.73 -9.39 -11.11
C ARG A 151 49.61 -9.58 -9.58
N PRO A 152 49.97 -8.60 -8.72
CA PRO A 152 49.78 -8.74 -7.26
C PRO A 152 48.31 -8.88 -6.87
N LEU A 153 47.42 -8.06 -7.42
CA LEU A 153 45.97 -8.21 -7.20
C LEU A 153 45.48 -9.60 -7.63
N GLN A 154 45.84 -10.06 -8.82
CA GLN A 154 45.45 -11.37 -9.35
C GLN A 154 45.92 -12.54 -8.49
N ARG A 155 47.10 -12.44 -7.87
CA ARG A 155 47.63 -13.43 -6.93
C ARG A 155 46.73 -13.60 -5.69
N TRP A 156 46.16 -12.51 -5.18
CA TRP A 156 45.36 -12.45 -3.95
C TRP A 156 43.84 -12.45 -4.19
N MET A 157 43.39 -12.56 -5.45
CA MET A 157 41.96 -12.67 -5.79
C MET A 157 41.21 -13.76 -5.01
N PRO A 158 41.69 -15.02 -4.86
CA PRO A 158 40.88 -16.05 -4.19
C PRO A 158 40.67 -15.76 -2.69
N GLU A 159 41.63 -15.15 -1.98
CA GLU A 159 41.43 -14.73 -0.60
C GLU A 159 40.58 -13.45 -0.49
N LEU A 160 40.66 -12.54 -1.47
CA LEU A 160 39.83 -11.34 -1.56
C LEU A 160 38.35 -11.68 -1.86
N GLU A 161 38.07 -12.58 -2.80
CA GLU A 161 36.72 -13.09 -3.09
C GLU A 161 36.12 -13.82 -1.88
N LYS A 162 36.94 -14.60 -1.16
CA LYS A 162 36.58 -15.23 0.11
C LYS A 162 36.29 -14.19 1.22
N MET A 163 36.91 -13.01 1.17
CA MET A 163 36.55 -11.90 2.05
C MET A 163 35.25 -11.21 1.61
N ILE A 164 35.04 -10.97 0.32
CA ILE A 164 33.83 -10.33 -0.23
C ILE A 164 32.59 -11.17 0.08
N SER A 165 32.64 -12.48 -0.15
CA SER A 165 31.57 -13.43 0.21
C SER A 165 31.28 -13.42 1.73
N GLN A 166 32.30 -13.42 2.59
CA GLN A 166 32.12 -13.24 4.04
C GLN A 166 31.49 -11.89 4.44
N LEU A 167 31.57 -10.86 3.61
CA LEU A 167 30.84 -9.60 3.80
C LEU A 167 29.41 -9.74 3.27
N ALA A 168 29.20 -10.35 2.09
CA ALA A 168 27.89 -10.61 1.49
C ALA A 168 26.96 -11.39 2.44
N ASP A 169 27.45 -12.49 3.02
CA ASP A 169 26.74 -13.28 4.02
C ASP A 169 26.28 -12.44 5.22
N LYS A 170 27.10 -11.47 5.64
CA LYS A 170 26.79 -10.58 6.77
C LYS A 170 25.82 -9.47 6.39
N VAL A 171 25.81 -9.02 5.12
CA VAL A 171 24.77 -8.12 4.59
C VAL A 171 23.43 -8.86 4.49
N ALA A 172 23.42 -10.08 3.97
CA ALA A 172 22.21 -10.90 3.88
C ALA A 172 21.63 -11.21 5.28
N ASN A 173 22.46 -11.70 6.20
CA ASN A 173 22.02 -12.03 7.54
C ASN A 173 21.65 -10.82 8.41
N LYS A 174 22.17 -9.61 8.13
CA LYS A 174 21.68 -8.35 8.76
C LYS A 174 20.16 -8.15 8.56
N ASN A 175 19.61 -8.57 7.41
CA ASN A 175 18.17 -8.46 7.11
C ASN A 175 17.33 -9.57 7.80
N ASN A 176 17.95 -10.71 8.11
CA ASN A 176 17.31 -11.86 8.77
C ASN A 176 17.45 -11.86 10.30
N LEU A 177 18.08 -10.84 10.89
CA LEU A 177 18.04 -10.63 12.34
C LEU A 177 16.57 -10.52 12.79
N PRO A 178 16.07 -11.39 13.69
CA PRO A 178 14.72 -11.25 14.20
C PRO A 178 14.61 -9.90 14.88
N LYS A 179 13.66 -9.07 14.41
CA LYS A 179 13.46 -7.69 14.89
C LYS A 179 13.49 -7.70 16.41
N LYS A 180 14.55 -7.12 17.02
CA LYS A 180 14.66 -7.00 18.48
C LYS A 180 13.36 -6.38 18.98
N MET A 181 12.55 -7.18 19.66
CA MET A 181 11.29 -6.70 20.23
C MET A 181 11.63 -5.48 21.08
N VAL A 182 11.02 -4.34 20.75
CA VAL A 182 11.20 -3.12 21.53
C VAL A 182 10.70 -3.43 22.92
N LYS A 183 11.64 -3.60 23.87
CA LYS A 183 11.29 -3.88 25.26
C LYS A 183 10.38 -2.72 25.72
N PRO A 184 9.21 -2.98 26.30
CA PRO A 184 8.38 -1.92 26.84
C PRO A 184 9.19 -1.12 27.86
N ALA A 185 8.92 0.19 27.94
CA ALA A 185 9.67 1.08 28.82
C ALA A 185 9.63 0.57 30.27
N THR A 186 10.81 0.40 30.88
CA THR A 186 10.95 -0.18 32.22
C THR A 186 10.21 0.66 33.24
N GLN A 187 9.06 0.17 33.71
CA GLN A 187 8.36 0.78 34.84
C GLN A 187 9.18 0.54 36.12
N PRO A 188 9.37 1.57 36.98
CA PRO A 188 10.05 1.37 38.26
C PRO A 188 9.21 0.47 39.16
N GLN A 189 9.71 -0.74 39.45
CA GLN A 189 9.09 -1.62 40.45
C GLN A 189 9.41 -1.09 41.85
N GLU A 190 8.46 -1.21 42.79
CA GLU A 190 8.62 -0.75 44.19
C GLU A 190 9.40 -1.78 45.04
N PHE A 191 9.13 -1.93 46.34
CA PHE A 191 10.05 -2.67 47.20
C PHE A 191 9.48 -3.44 48.41
N ASN A 192 9.68 -4.77 48.37
CA ASN A 192 9.38 -5.70 49.48
C ASN A 192 10.45 -5.62 50.57
N ILE A 193 10.22 -4.77 51.57
CA ILE A 193 11.03 -4.71 52.80
C ILE A 193 11.14 -6.13 53.40
N THR A 194 12.36 -6.53 53.78
CA THR A 194 12.74 -7.94 53.94
C THR A 194 12.14 -8.62 55.18
N GLN A 195 11.51 -9.77 54.97
CA GLN A 195 11.40 -10.81 56.00
C GLN A 195 12.42 -11.94 55.72
N PRO A 196 13.15 -12.44 56.75
CA PRO A 196 14.14 -13.50 56.57
C PRO A 196 13.48 -14.88 56.40
N LYS A 197 14.07 -15.75 55.56
CA LYS A 197 13.66 -17.17 55.52
C LYS A 197 14.13 -17.90 56.78
N PRO A 198 13.29 -18.74 57.41
CA PRO A 198 13.72 -19.62 58.50
C PRO A 198 14.71 -20.68 57.99
N ARG A 199 15.60 -21.14 58.87
CA ARG A 199 16.58 -22.20 58.55
C ARG A 199 15.89 -23.57 58.56
N ALA A 200 16.06 -24.34 57.48
CA ALA A 200 15.62 -25.73 57.43
C ALA A 200 16.65 -26.66 58.11
N ILE A 201 16.16 -27.65 58.85
CA ILE A 201 16.99 -28.72 59.44
C ILE A 201 17.09 -29.86 58.40
N PRO A 202 18.27 -30.47 58.17
CA PRO A 202 18.39 -31.63 57.30
C PRO A 202 17.59 -32.82 57.83
N VAL A 203 16.76 -33.42 56.98
CA VAL A 203 16.03 -34.67 57.28
C VAL A 203 16.81 -35.84 56.66
N PRO A 204 17.12 -36.91 57.41
CA PRO A 204 17.90 -38.02 56.89
C PRO A 204 17.16 -38.80 55.78
N GLU A 205 17.93 -39.32 54.82
CA GLU A 205 17.41 -40.05 53.68
C GLU A 205 16.72 -41.36 54.08
N ARG A 206 15.64 -41.71 53.37
CA ARG A 206 14.87 -42.94 53.62
C ARG A 206 15.21 -44.01 52.58
N ILE A 207 15.48 -45.23 53.07
CA ILE A 207 15.81 -46.40 52.25
C ILE A 207 14.73 -46.63 51.17
N PRO A 208 15.11 -46.82 49.88
CA PRO A 208 14.15 -47.07 48.81
C PRO A 208 13.27 -48.29 49.04
N LYS A 209 11.98 -48.19 48.70
CA LYS A 209 11.05 -49.33 48.66
C LYS A 209 10.70 -49.63 47.20
N LEU A 210 10.63 -50.92 46.87
CA LEU A 210 10.31 -51.40 45.52
C LEU A 210 8.95 -50.88 45.04
N HIS A 211 8.92 -50.46 43.77
CA HIS A 211 7.74 -49.90 43.11
C HIS A 211 6.70 -50.99 42.85
N LYS A 212 5.42 -50.70 43.13
CA LYS A 212 4.31 -51.56 42.67
C LYS A 212 4.06 -51.35 41.16
N HIS A 213 3.67 -52.41 40.47
CA HIS A 213 3.30 -52.34 39.05
C HIS A 213 2.09 -51.42 38.82
N ARG A 214 2.01 -50.80 37.63
CA ARG A 214 0.91 -49.91 37.25
C ARG A 214 -0.31 -50.74 36.79
N PRO A 215 -1.55 -50.31 37.09
CA PRO A 215 -2.74 -50.90 36.48
C PRO A 215 -2.78 -50.64 34.97
N VAL A 216 -3.55 -51.45 34.24
CA VAL A 216 -3.75 -51.31 32.80
C VAL A 216 -4.47 -49.97 32.49
N PRO A 217 -4.05 -49.18 31.49
CA PRO A 217 -4.71 -47.92 31.16
C PRO A 217 -6.17 -48.07 30.73
N GLU A 218 -7.04 -47.16 31.18
CA GLU A 218 -8.45 -47.09 30.76
C GLU A 218 -8.66 -46.92 29.25
N SER A 219 -7.64 -46.46 28.52
CA SER A 219 -7.69 -46.30 27.06
C SER A 219 -7.96 -47.60 26.31
N THR A 220 -7.70 -48.77 26.91
CA THR A 220 -8.02 -50.08 26.33
C THR A 220 -9.53 -50.32 26.18
N TYR A 221 -10.37 -49.60 26.93
CA TYR A 221 -11.83 -49.80 26.97
C TYR A 221 -12.62 -48.63 26.35
N ARG A 222 -11.95 -47.70 25.65
CA ARG A 222 -12.60 -46.56 24.98
C ARG A 222 -12.49 -46.71 23.46
N PRO A 223 -13.56 -46.49 22.68
CA PRO A 223 -13.51 -46.64 21.23
C PRO A 223 -12.55 -45.63 20.57
N PRO A 224 -12.00 -45.93 19.38
CA PRO A 224 -11.09 -45.05 18.67
C PRO A 224 -11.73 -43.70 18.34
N LYS A 225 -10.94 -42.62 18.38
CA LYS A 225 -11.44 -41.27 18.08
C LYS A 225 -11.94 -41.16 16.64
N GLU A 226 -11.41 -41.97 15.73
CA GLU A 226 -11.84 -42.12 14.35
C GLU A 226 -13.34 -42.36 14.23
N GLN A 227 -13.97 -43.09 15.16
CA GLN A 227 -15.42 -43.35 15.13
C GLN A 227 -16.26 -42.14 15.53
N THR A 228 -15.80 -41.31 16.47
CA THR A 228 -16.45 -40.02 16.74
C THR A 228 -16.15 -39.01 15.62
N LEU A 229 -14.96 -39.11 15.02
CA LEU A 229 -14.53 -38.24 13.92
C LEU A 229 -15.31 -38.49 12.63
N LEU A 230 -15.40 -39.72 12.13
CA LEU A 230 -16.22 -40.04 10.96
C LEU A 230 -17.64 -39.51 11.17
N ALA A 231 -18.20 -39.87 12.32
CA ALA A 231 -19.57 -39.61 12.66
C ALA A 231 -19.92 -38.16 13.09
N GLU A 232 -19.27 -37.15 12.52
CA GLU A 232 -19.88 -35.83 12.28
C GLU A 232 -19.51 -35.21 10.93
N ALA A 233 -18.56 -35.80 10.20
CA ALA A 233 -18.27 -35.36 8.84
C ALA A 233 -19.55 -35.34 7.99
N GLU A 234 -20.41 -36.33 8.22
CA GLU A 234 -21.70 -36.45 7.57
C GLU A 234 -22.86 -35.75 8.33
N GLU A 235 -22.67 -35.30 9.59
CA GLU A 235 -23.58 -34.30 10.21
C GLU A 235 -23.52 -32.97 9.48
N MET A 236 -22.32 -32.62 9.02
CA MET A 236 -22.12 -31.48 8.15
C MET A 236 -22.53 -31.78 6.70
N ASN A 237 -22.63 -33.04 6.27
CA ASN A 237 -23.12 -33.37 4.92
C ASN A 237 -24.65 -33.38 4.85
N ARG A 238 -25.35 -34.06 5.76
CA ARG A 238 -26.81 -34.09 5.73
C ARG A 238 -27.43 -32.71 6.02
N ARG A 239 -26.87 -31.90 6.92
CA ARG A 239 -27.27 -30.47 7.05
C ARG A 239 -27.06 -29.69 5.76
N ARG A 240 -25.95 -29.91 5.02
CA ARG A 240 -25.74 -29.29 3.70
C ARG A 240 -26.75 -29.81 2.67
N ALA A 241 -27.11 -31.10 2.71
CA ALA A 241 -28.11 -31.68 1.81
C ALA A 241 -29.50 -31.06 2.08
N GLU A 242 -29.90 -30.92 3.34
CA GLU A 242 -31.10 -30.19 3.78
C GLU A 242 -31.06 -28.72 3.30
N GLU A 243 -29.94 -28.00 3.47
CA GLU A 243 -29.78 -26.62 2.98
C GLU A 243 -29.85 -26.52 1.45
N ILE A 244 -29.20 -27.43 0.71
CA ILE A 244 -29.21 -27.50 -0.76
C ILE A 244 -30.63 -27.80 -1.26
N LEU A 245 -31.38 -28.70 -0.63
CA LEU A 245 -32.78 -29.00 -0.93
C LEU A 245 -33.65 -27.75 -0.73
N MET A 246 -33.49 -27.04 0.39
CA MET A 246 -34.24 -25.81 0.67
C MET A 246 -33.94 -24.72 -0.35
N ASP A 247 -32.68 -24.49 -0.72
CA ASP A 247 -32.32 -23.50 -1.74
C ASP A 247 -32.76 -23.94 -3.15
N ALA A 248 -32.69 -25.23 -3.50
CA ALA A 248 -33.20 -25.75 -4.77
C ALA A 248 -34.71 -25.50 -4.92
N ASN A 249 -35.51 -25.85 -3.91
CA ASN A 249 -36.95 -25.55 -3.87
C ASN A 249 -37.22 -24.03 -3.94
N ARG A 250 -36.43 -23.22 -3.24
CA ARG A 250 -36.52 -21.76 -3.26
C ARG A 250 -36.17 -21.13 -4.62
N PHE A 251 -35.36 -21.80 -5.43
CA PHE A 251 -34.91 -21.35 -6.75
C PHE A 251 -35.56 -22.10 -7.93
N GLN A 252 -36.58 -22.92 -7.70
CA GLN A 252 -37.25 -23.75 -8.71
C GLN A 252 -37.72 -22.97 -9.95
N PHE A 253 -38.11 -21.68 -9.78
CA PHE A 253 -38.58 -20.81 -10.87
C PHE A 253 -37.56 -19.77 -11.36
N ARG A 254 -36.27 -19.90 -10.99
CA ARG A 254 -35.23 -18.87 -11.22
C ARG A 254 -35.02 -18.51 -12.70
N ALA A 255 -35.32 -19.42 -13.63
CA ALA A 255 -35.24 -19.16 -15.07
C ALA A 255 -36.25 -18.10 -15.57
N ALA A 256 -37.35 -17.86 -14.84
CA ALA A 256 -38.33 -16.83 -15.16
C ALA A 256 -37.98 -15.44 -14.57
N ILE A 257 -36.91 -15.33 -13.78
CA ILE A 257 -36.54 -14.11 -13.05
C ILE A 257 -35.36 -13.44 -13.77
N SER A 258 -35.58 -12.23 -14.30
CA SER A 258 -34.57 -11.47 -15.06
C SER A 258 -33.40 -10.90 -14.22
N GLU A 259 -33.44 -11.03 -12.89
CA GLU A 259 -32.35 -10.62 -12.02
C GLU A 259 -31.15 -11.57 -12.09
N LYS A 260 -30.05 -11.10 -12.71
CA LYS A 260 -28.75 -11.77 -12.70
C LYS A 260 -28.31 -12.14 -11.27
N SER A 261 -27.72 -13.32 -11.12
CA SER A 261 -27.25 -13.87 -9.84
C SER A 261 -26.28 -12.92 -9.11
N ALA A 262 -26.23 -12.98 -7.78
CA ALA A 262 -25.32 -12.18 -6.96
C ALA A 262 -23.84 -12.39 -7.35
N LYS A 263 -23.44 -13.62 -7.74
CA LYS A 263 -22.10 -13.90 -8.29
C LYS A 263 -21.86 -13.15 -9.61
N THR A 264 -22.83 -13.16 -10.52
CA THR A 264 -22.77 -12.41 -11.78
C THR A 264 -22.75 -10.90 -11.56
N LYS A 265 -23.52 -10.39 -10.59
CA LYS A 265 -23.51 -8.97 -10.18
C LYS A 265 -22.16 -8.55 -9.62
N LYS A 266 -21.50 -9.39 -8.82
CA LYS A 266 -20.10 -9.18 -8.38
C LYS A 266 -19.12 -9.15 -9.54
N ILE A 267 -19.14 -10.17 -10.41
CA ILE A 267 -18.23 -10.25 -11.57
C ILE A 267 -18.38 -9.04 -12.50
N MET A 268 -19.61 -8.57 -12.75
CA MET A 268 -19.82 -7.34 -13.54
C MET A 268 -19.30 -6.08 -12.83
N ALA A 269 -19.35 -6.02 -11.49
CA ALA A 269 -18.76 -4.92 -10.74
C ALA A 269 -17.22 -5.00 -10.72
N GLU A 270 -16.64 -6.19 -10.55
CA GLU A 270 -15.18 -6.42 -10.62
C GLU A 270 -14.63 -6.07 -12.02
N ILE A 271 -15.38 -6.36 -13.09
CA ILE A 271 -15.05 -5.93 -14.47
C ILE A 271 -15.12 -4.41 -14.62
N MET A 272 -16.16 -3.74 -14.07
CA MET A 272 -16.24 -2.27 -14.09
C MET A 272 -15.12 -1.62 -13.28
N ASP A 273 -14.84 -2.11 -12.06
CA ASP A 273 -13.74 -1.62 -11.23
C ASP A 273 -12.38 -1.83 -11.93
N GLU A 274 -12.21 -2.94 -12.66
CA GLU A 274 -11.05 -3.17 -13.51
C GLU A 274 -10.96 -2.18 -14.69
N GLU A 275 -12.06 -1.93 -15.41
CA GLU A 275 -12.11 -0.98 -16.54
C GLU A 275 -11.86 0.46 -16.09
N ASP A 276 -12.50 0.91 -15.01
CA ASP A 276 -12.25 2.22 -14.38
C ASP A 276 -10.79 2.32 -13.89
N SER A 277 -10.22 1.25 -13.33
CA SER A 277 -8.80 1.23 -12.93
C SER A 277 -7.82 1.30 -14.10
N LYS A 278 -8.22 0.83 -15.29
CA LYS A 278 -7.46 0.94 -16.54
C LYS A 278 -7.58 2.32 -17.18
N LEU A 279 -8.66 3.06 -16.90
CA LEU A 279 -8.85 4.47 -17.29
C LEU A 279 -8.09 5.45 -16.36
N ASP A 280 -7.71 5.02 -15.16
CA ASP A 280 -7.10 5.82 -14.09
C ASP A 280 -5.59 6.17 -14.27
N PHE A 281 -5.15 6.40 -15.51
CA PHE A 281 -3.74 6.54 -15.89
C PHE A 281 -2.90 7.54 -15.06
N GLU A 282 -3.50 8.64 -14.57
CA GLU A 282 -2.79 9.71 -13.84
C GLU A 282 -3.39 10.06 -12.47
N LYS A 283 -3.98 9.10 -11.73
CA LYS A 283 -4.35 9.33 -10.32
C LYS A 283 -3.10 9.44 -9.43
N ASN A 284 -2.57 10.67 -9.37
CA ASN A 284 -1.47 11.09 -8.53
C ASN A 284 -1.82 10.82 -7.04
N ARG A 285 -1.39 9.68 -6.50
CA ARG A 285 -1.76 9.17 -5.17
C ARG A 285 -1.11 10.01 -4.05
N ALA A 286 -1.64 11.20 -3.85
CA ALA A 286 -1.36 12.04 -2.69
C ALA A 286 -1.59 11.21 -1.43
N ARG A 287 -0.51 10.95 -0.67
CA ARG A 287 -0.62 10.26 0.62
C ARG A 287 -1.50 11.14 1.53
N PRO A 288 -2.50 10.57 2.22
CA PRO A 288 -3.28 11.35 3.18
C PRO A 288 -2.32 11.97 4.20
N LEU A 289 -2.50 13.25 4.52
CA LEU A 289 -1.59 13.95 5.41
C LEU A 289 -1.52 13.20 6.75
N PRO A 290 -0.32 12.96 7.32
CA PRO A 290 -0.21 12.31 8.62
C PRO A 290 -1.00 13.09 9.67
N ARG A 291 -1.76 12.41 10.54
CA ARG A 291 -2.71 13.07 11.46
C ARG A 291 -2.04 14.11 12.39
N HIS A 292 -0.79 13.90 12.77
CA HIS A 292 0.03 14.87 13.51
C HIS A 292 0.35 16.19 12.76
N VAL A 293 0.06 16.28 11.46
CA VAL A 293 0.16 17.53 10.66
C VAL A 293 -1.17 18.30 10.67
N THR A 294 -2.30 17.62 10.89
CA THR A 294 -3.62 18.25 11.09
C THR A 294 -3.92 18.61 12.54
N GLU A 295 -3.15 18.08 13.48
CA GLU A 295 -3.18 18.48 14.88
C GLU A 295 -2.38 19.78 15.05
N ASN A 296 -2.99 20.83 15.62
CA ASN A 296 -2.30 22.08 15.99
C ASN A 296 -1.38 21.83 17.20
N ILE A 297 -0.25 21.16 16.98
CA ILE A 297 0.78 20.94 18.00
C ILE A 297 1.30 22.32 18.44
N PRO A 298 1.15 22.71 19.72
CA PRO A 298 1.59 24.02 20.19
C PRO A 298 3.12 24.09 20.14
N ILE A 299 3.65 24.80 19.14
CA ILE A 299 5.09 25.01 18.98
C ILE A 299 5.58 25.86 20.15
N LYS A 300 6.18 25.22 21.15
CA LYS A 300 6.77 25.92 22.30
C LYS A 300 7.85 26.88 21.80
N LEU A 301 7.63 28.18 21.99
CA LEU A 301 8.52 29.28 21.61
C LEU A 301 9.76 29.33 22.52
N ASN A 302 10.60 28.30 22.43
CA ASN A 302 11.93 28.30 23.02
C ASN A 302 12.80 29.37 22.33
N THR A 303 13.84 29.87 23.01
CA THR A 303 14.79 30.86 22.46
C THR A 303 15.38 30.43 21.11
N ALA A 304 15.77 29.17 20.98
CA ALA A 304 16.27 28.58 19.73
C ALA A 304 15.19 28.38 18.64
N ALA A 305 13.90 28.51 18.94
CA ALA A 305 12.85 28.59 17.91
C ALA A 305 12.76 30.03 17.36
N ILE A 306 12.67 31.02 18.26
CA ILE A 306 12.63 32.45 17.92
C ILE A 306 13.84 32.83 17.05
N LEU A 307 15.06 32.52 17.48
CA LEU A 307 16.28 32.87 16.74
C LEU A 307 16.39 32.17 15.37
N ARG A 308 15.87 30.94 15.21
CA ARG A 308 15.86 30.25 13.91
C ARG A 308 14.82 30.82 12.93
N GLU A 309 13.67 31.27 13.44
CA GLU A 309 12.66 31.93 12.62
C GLU A 309 13.09 33.36 12.26
N GLY A 310 13.68 34.11 13.20
CA GLY A 310 14.24 35.45 12.97
C GLY A 310 15.33 35.41 11.91
N ALA A 311 16.29 34.48 12.00
CA ALA A 311 17.32 34.30 10.97
C ALA A 311 16.75 33.85 9.61
N LEU A 312 15.56 33.24 9.55
CA LEU A 312 14.87 32.90 8.30
C LEU A 312 14.15 34.13 7.72
N VAL A 313 13.58 34.99 8.56
CA VAL A 313 12.97 36.27 8.17
C VAL A 313 14.04 37.23 7.65
N GLN A 314 15.14 37.42 8.39
CA GLN A 314 16.28 38.23 7.97
C GLN A 314 16.86 37.79 6.62
N ARG A 315 17.08 36.48 6.42
CA ARG A 315 17.53 35.95 5.11
C ARG A 315 16.57 36.21 3.94
N LYS A 316 15.28 36.41 4.20
CA LYS A 316 14.33 36.83 3.16
C LYS A 316 14.45 38.32 2.90
N GLU A 317 14.47 39.14 3.95
CA GLU A 317 14.68 40.59 3.85
C GLU A 317 15.99 40.89 3.10
N ASP A 318 17.11 40.25 3.46
CA ASP A 318 18.39 40.28 2.74
C ASP A 318 18.24 39.94 1.25
N SER A 319 17.37 38.98 0.91
CA SER A 319 17.16 38.53 -0.47
C SER A 319 16.25 39.45 -1.28
N GLU A 320 15.29 40.13 -0.64
CA GLU A 320 14.49 41.16 -1.30
C GLU A 320 15.30 42.46 -1.44
N LEU A 321 16.06 42.86 -0.41
CA LEU A 321 16.99 43.99 -0.46
C LEU A 321 18.03 43.83 -1.57
N LYS A 322 18.59 42.62 -1.76
CA LYS A 322 19.49 42.34 -2.89
C LYS A 322 18.81 42.55 -4.24
N LYS A 323 17.59 42.03 -4.44
CA LYS A 323 16.84 42.29 -5.69
C LYS A 323 16.58 43.78 -5.91
N LEU A 324 16.29 44.54 -4.85
CA LEU A 324 16.09 45.99 -4.95
C LEU A 324 17.38 46.71 -5.34
N LEU A 325 18.52 46.33 -4.77
CA LEU A 325 19.86 46.85 -5.14
C LEU A 325 20.26 46.43 -6.57
N ASP A 326 19.94 45.20 -6.99
CA ASP A 326 20.19 44.73 -8.36
C ASP A 326 19.36 45.55 -9.37
N LEU A 327 18.09 45.85 -9.05
CA LEU A 327 17.22 46.72 -9.85
C LEU A 327 17.70 48.19 -9.86
N GLU A 328 18.17 48.72 -8.73
CA GLU A 328 18.80 50.05 -8.64
C GLU A 328 20.08 50.14 -9.48
N ALA A 329 20.86 49.06 -9.54
CA ALA A 329 22.02 48.90 -10.42
C ALA A 329 21.65 48.66 -11.90
N GLY A 330 20.37 48.70 -12.27
CA GLY A 330 19.90 48.60 -13.65
C GLY A 330 19.61 47.19 -14.17
N ALA A 331 19.47 46.19 -13.29
CA ALA A 331 18.95 44.88 -13.70
C ALA A 331 17.54 44.99 -14.26
N LYS A 332 17.19 44.13 -15.22
CA LYS A 332 15.84 44.10 -15.81
C LYS A 332 14.86 43.38 -14.89
N ASP A 333 13.69 43.97 -14.68
CA ASP A 333 12.60 43.31 -13.97
C ASP A 333 12.09 42.07 -14.74
N ALA A 334 11.81 41.00 -14.00
CA ALA A 334 11.23 39.77 -14.51
C ALA A 334 9.70 39.81 -14.58
N SER A 335 9.04 40.82 -14.00
CA SER A 335 7.57 40.91 -13.93
C SER A 335 6.89 40.84 -15.30
N GLU A 336 7.41 41.53 -16.31
CA GLU A 336 6.85 41.47 -17.68
C GLU A 336 6.86 40.05 -18.25
N PHE A 337 7.98 39.32 -18.07
CA PHE A 337 8.12 37.94 -18.52
C PHE A 337 7.21 36.98 -17.73
N LEU A 338 7.09 37.17 -16.41
CA LEU A 338 6.20 36.37 -15.56
C LEU A 338 4.72 36.63 -15.89
N GLU A 339 4.34 37.88 -16.16
CA GLU A 339 3.01 38.22 -16.66
C GLU A 339 2.74 37.61 -18.03
N TRP A 340 3.68 37.71 -18.98
CA TRP A 340 3.56 37.08 -20.29
C TRP A 340 3.41 35.55 -20.16
N GLN A 341 4.22 34.91 -19.33
CA GLN A 341 4.16 33.47 -19.08
C GLN A 341 2.88 33.06 -18.34
N GLN A 342 2.28 33.93 -17.52
CA GLN A 342 0.96 33.70 -16.94
C GLN A 342 -0.15 33.87 -17.99
N LYS A 343 -0.09 34.91 -18.83
CA LYS A 343 -1.04 35.18 -19.91
C LYS A 343 -1.05 34.06 -20.96
N MET A 344 0.12 33.48 -21.28
CA MET A 344 0.21 32.30 -22.16
C MET A 344 -0.39 31.06 -21.49
N ARG A 345 0.01 30.73 -20.24
CA ARG A 345 -0.59 29.60 -19.50
C ARG A 345 -2.11 29.72 -19.30
N GLN A 346 -2.65 30.93 -19.28
CA GLN A 346 -4.10 31.17 -19.29
C GLN A 346 -4.71 30.83 -20.66
N LYS A 347 -4.14 31.30 -21.77
CA LYS A 347 -4.56 30.92 -23.13
C LYS A 347 -4.48 29.41 -23.39
N ASP A 348 -3.43 28.76 -22.92
CA ASP A 348 -3.26 27.30 -23.04
C ASP A 348 -4.35 26.54 -22.27
N TYR A 349 -4.76 27.06 -21.12
CA TYR A 349 -5.84 26.51 -20.31
C TYR A 349 -7.23 26.78 -20.91
N ASP A 350 -7.47 28.01 -21.39
CA ASP A 350 -8.74 28.41 -21.99
C ASP A 350 -8.99 27.65 -23.33
N THR A 351 -7.94 27.41 -24.12
CA THR A 351 -8.04 26.56 -25.33
C THR A 351 -8.26 25.08 -25.01
N GLN A 352 -7.64 24.54 -23.96
CA GLN A 352 -7.94 23.19 -23.47
C GLN A 352 -9.41 23.05 -23.00
N LEU A 353 -9.94 24.05 -22.29
CA LEU A 353 -11.36 24.10 -21.94
C LEU A 353 -12.26 24.16 -23.18
N ALA A 354 -11.90 24.96 -24.19
CA ALA A 354 -12.61 25.03 -25.46
C ALA A 354 -12.67 23.68 -26.17
N GLU A 355 -11.55 22.94 -26.23
CA GLU A 355 -11.56 21.60 -26.81
C GLU A 355 -12.40 20.59 -26.02
N ILE A 356 -12.39 20.66 -24.69
CA ILE A 356 -13.20 19.77 -23.84
C ILE A 356 -14.71 20.06 -24.06
N GLU A 357 -15.10 21.33 -24.09
CA GLU A 357 -16.47 21.75 -24.42
C GLU A 357 -16.85 21.34 -25.85
N ARG A 358 -15.93 21.49 -26.81
CA ARG A 358 -16.11 21.09 -28.22
C ARG A 358 -16.38 19.58 -28.34
N ARG A 359 -15.50 18.74 -27.80
CA ARG A 359 -15.64 17.27 -27.80
C ARG A 359 -16.94 16.84 -27.11
N ARG A 360 -17.33 17.54 -26.04
CA ARG A 360 -18.60 17.35 -25.31
C ARG A 360 -19.84 17.75 -26.12
N LEU A 361 -19.73 18.69 -27.07
CA LEU A 361 -20.82 19.05 -27.99
C LEU A 361 -20.87 18.09 -29.19
N GLU A 362 -19.73 17.74 -29.78
CA GLU A 362 -19.61 16.77 -30.88
C GLU A 362 -20.15 15.38 -30.46
N GLY A 363 -19.83 14.90 -29.25
CA GLY A 363 -20.38 13.66 -28.72
C GLY A 363 -21.90 13.69 -28.49
N LYS A 364 -22.48 14.86 -28.16
CA LYS A 364 -23.94 15.02 -28.08
C LYS A 364 -24.59 15.05 -29.47
N LEU A 365 -23.92 15.67 -30.45
CA LEU A 365 -24.40 15.76 -31.83
C LEU A 365 -24.48 14.35 -32.44
N SER A 366 -23.39 13.58 -32.32
CA SER A 366 -23.32 12.18 -32.71
C SER A 366 -24.41 11.31 -32.06
N HIS A 367 -24.78 11.57 -30.81
CA HIS A 367 -25.88 10.87 -30.14
C HIS A 367 -27.26 11.20 -30.73
N GLU A 368 -27.55 12.46 -31.04
CA GLU A 368 -28.81 12.85 -31.70
C GLU A 368 -28.88 12.31 -33.15
N ASP A 369 -27.77 12.36 -33.90
CA ASP A 369 -27.66 11.78 -35.24
C ASP A 369 -27.84 10.25 -35.23
N ALA A 370 -27.29 9.53 -34.25
CA ALA A 370 -27.51 8.10 -34.09
C ALA A 370 -28.99 7.75 -33.78
N ILE A 371 -29.71 8.61 -33.06
CA ILE A 371 -31.15 8.44 -32.84
C ILE A 371 -31.94 8.71 -34.14
N LEU A 372 -31.53 9.69 -34.94
CA LEU A 372 -32.14 9.99 -36.25
C LEU A 372 -31.92 8.84 -37.25
N ALA A 373 -30.70 8.34 -37.38
CA ALA A 373 -30.39 7.18 -38.23
C ALA A 373 -31.17 5.91 -37.80
N ARG A 374 -31.42 5.74 -36.49
CA ARG A 374 -32.32 4.68 -36.01
C ARG A 374 -33.78 4.92 -36.39
N GLN A 375 -34.24 6.17 -36.46
CA GLN A 375 -35.59 6.50 -36.91
C GLN A 375 -35.77 6.36 -38.43
N THR A 376 -34.77 6.66 -39.26
CA THR A 376 -34.83 6.40 -40.71
C THR A 376 -34.87 4.89 -40.99
N LEU A 377 -34.00 4.10 -40.38
CA LEU A 377 -33.98 2.63 -40.52
C LEU A 377 -35.33 2.00 -40.11
N VAL A 378 -36.01 2.52 -39.08
CA VAL A 378 -37.35 2.05 -38.69
C VAL A 378 -38.44 2.46 -39.71
N LYS A 379 -38.30 3.58 -40.42
CA LYS A 379 -39.21 3.95 -41.52
C LYS A 379 -38.98 3.07 -42.75
N GLU A 380 -37.72 2.88 -43.15
CA GLU A 380 -37.34 2.02 -44.28
C GLU A 380 -37.80 0.58 -44.07
N ASN A 381 -37.59 0.02 -42.87
CA ASN A 381 -38.07 -1.32 -42.54
C ASN A 381 -39.59 -1.41 -42.49
N ARG A 382 -40.29 -0.31 -42.13
CA ARG A 382 -41.75 -0.26 -42.22
C ARG A 382 -42.23 -0.23 -43.67
N GLN A 383 -41.57 0.52 -44.55
CA GLN A 383 -41.86 0.55 -45.99
C GLN A 383 -41.65 -0.84 -46.59
N LYS A 384 -40.47 -1.47 -46.41
CA LYS A 384 -40.19 -2.85 -46.84
C LYS A 384 -41.23 -3.87 -46.35
N VAL A 385 -41.79 -3.70 -45.16
CA VAL A 385 -42.86 -4.56 -44.60
C VAL A 385 -44.26 -4.22 -45.13
N GLN A 386 -44.47 -3.06 -45.76
CA GLN A 386 -45.64 -2.75 -46.57
C GLN A 386 -45.46 -3.31 -47.98
N ASP A 387 -44.30 -3.07 -48.61
CA ASP A 387 -43.94 -3.57 -49.95
C ASP A 387 -44.10 -5.11 -50.01
N MET A 388 -43.47 -5.86 -49.08
CA MET A 388 -43.63 -7.31 -48.97
C MET A 388 -45.08 -7.77 -48.70
N LYS A 389 -45.94 -6.93 -48.12
CA LYS A 389 -47.38 -7.26 -47.93
C LYS A 389 -48.19 -7.05 -49.19
N GLU A 390 -47.77 -6.14 -50.06
CA GLU A 390 -48.40 -5.91 -51.36
C GLU A 390 -47.94 -7.00 -52.34
N GLU A 391 -46.66 -7.36 -52.37
CA GLU A 391 -46.10 -8.52 -53.07
C GLU A 391 -46.78 -9.84 -52.65
N THR A 392 -46.88 -10.12 -51.34
CA THR A 392 -47.54 -11.36 -50.86
C THR A 392 -49.06 -11.36 -51.08
N GLN A 393 -49.71 -10.21 -51.20
CA GLN A 393 -51.11 -10.14 -51.65
C GLN A 393 -51.26 -10.45 -53.14
N GLN A 394 -50.34 -9.97 -53.98
CA GLN A 394 -50.32 -10.31 -55.41
C GLN A 394 -50.09 -11.81 -55.62
N LEU A 395 -49.04 -12.37 -55.00
CA LEU A 395 -48.77 -13.82 -55.02
C LEU A 395 -49.94 -14.67 -54.48
N MET A 396 -50.67 -14.18 -53.47
CA MET A 396 -51.87 -14.87 -52.97
C MET A 396 -53.02 -14.83 -53.99
N GLN A 397 -53.21 -13.72 -54.70
CA GLN A 397 -54.21 -13.62 -55.78
C GLN A 397 -53.87 -14.55 -56.95
N GLU A 398 -52.59 -14.60 -57.34
CA GLU A 398 -52.08 -15.53 -58.36
C GLU A 398 -52.28 -16.99 -57.93
N TYR A 399 -51.95 -17.35 -56.69
CA TYR A 399 -52.15 -18.70 -56.16
C TYR A 399 -53.63 -19.10 -56.12
N VAL A 400 -54.53 -18.19 -55.72
CA VAL A 400 -55.99 -18.44 -55.77
C VAL A 400 -56.46 -18.61 -57.22
N HIS A 401 -55.95 -17.83 -58.16
CA HIS A 401 -56.27 -17.99 -59.58
C HIS A 401 -55.78 -19.34 -60.14
N GLN A 402 -54.54 -19.74 -59.83
CA GLN A 402 -53.99 -21.05 -60.18
C GLN A 402 -54.81 -22.19 -59.56
N ARG A 403 -55.16 -22.13 -58.27
CA ARG A 403 -56.03 -23.12 -57.64
C ARG A 403 -57.42 -23.22 -58.28
N MET A 404 -57.97 -22.11 -58.76
CA MET A 404 -59.22 -22.08 -59.52
C MET A 404 -59.07 -22.61 -60.97
N GLN A 405 -57.85 -22.82 -61.47
CA GLN A 405 -57.55 -23.56 -62.69
C GLN A 405 -57.30 -25.05 -62.37
N ASP A 406 -56.45 -25.37 -61.38
CA ASP A 406 -56.22 -26.72 -60.85
C ASP A 406 -57.54 -27.44 -60.57
N GLU A 407 -58.48 -26.80 -59.86
CA GLU A 407 -59.78 -27.42 -59.56
C GLU A 407 -60.59 -27.75 -60.81
N LYS A 408 -60.50 -26.95 -61.88
CA LYS A 408 -61.21 -27.20 -63.15
C LYS A 408 -60.56 -28.31 -63.96
N GLU A 409 -59.27 -28.59 -63.74
CA GLU A 409 -58.57 -29.72 -64.33
C GLU A 409 -58.76 -30.98 -63.51
N MET A 410 -58.63 -30.88 -62.19
CA MET A 410 -58.89 -31.97 -61.25
C MET A 410 -60.35 -32.46 -61.33
N LYS A 411 -61.34 -31.58 -61.52
CA LYS A 411 -62.75 -32.00 -61.73
C LYS A 411 -62.89 -32.84 -63.01
N ARG A 412 -62.32 -32.40 -64.14
CA ARG A 412 -62.26 -33.17 -65.39
C ARG A 412 -61.52 -34.51 -65.22
N LEU A 413 -60.42 -34.52 -64.46
CA LEU A 413 -59.66 -35.73 -64.17
C LEU A 413 -60.43 -36.70 -63.25
N VAL A 414 -61.17 -36.18 -62.28
CA VAL A 414 -62.02 -36.95 -61.37
C VAL A 414 -63.23 -37.54 -62.10
N GLU A 415 -63.81 -36.86 -63.09
CA GLU A 415 -64.84 -37.46 -63.95
C GLU A 415 -64.29 -38.68 -64.72
N ILE A 416 -63.08 -38.57 -65.28
CA ILE A 416 -62.38 -39.67 -65.94
C ILE A 416 -62.09 -40.80 -64.94
N VAL A 417 -61.52 -40.50 -63.77
CA VAL A 417 -61.17 -41.51 -62.75
C VAL A 417 -62.43 -42.15 -62.14
N MET A 418 -63.54 -41.42 -61.98
CA MET A 418 -64.82 -41.97 -61.52
C MET A 418 -65.43 -42.94 -62.53
N SER A 419 -65.18 -42.75 -63.84
CA SER A 419 -65.54 -43.75 -64.85
C SER A 419 -64.74 -45.05 -64.67
N GLY A 420 -63.44 -44.94 -64.37
CA GLY A 420 -62.57 -46.08 -64.09
C GLY A 420 -62.81 -46.75 -62.73
N HIS A 421 -63.17 -45.99 -61.69
CA HIS A 421 -63.27 -46.53 -60.33
C HIS A 421 -64.45 -47.49 -60.18
N LYS A 422 -65.54 -47.25 -60.93
CA LYS A 422 -66.66 -48.20 -61.11
C LYS A 422 -66.18 -49.59 -61.54
N ASN A 423 -65.18 -49.66 -62.41
CA ASN A 423 -64.61 -50.92 -62.88
C ASN A 423 -63.74 -51.60 -61.80
N THR A 424 -63.10 -50.82 -60.92
CA THR A 424 -62.21 -51.36 -59.87
C THR A 424 -62.92 -51.82 -58.60
N ILE A 425 -64.12 -51.30 -58.30
CA ILE A 425 -64.91 -51.74 -57.14
C ILE A 425 -65.28 -53.23 -57.28
N LEU A 426 -65.67 -53.64 -58.49
CA LEU A 426 -65.96 -55.03 -58.88
C LEU A 426 -64.81 -56.01 -58.60
N ALA A 427 -63.57 -55.54 -58.53
CA ALA A 427 -62.39 -56.36 -58.25
C ALA A 427 -61.99 -56.38 -56.75
N ARG A 428 -62.46 -55.42 -55.94
CA ARG A 428 -61.95 -55.22 -54.57
C ARG A 428 -62.69 -56.03 -53.50
N GLU A 429 -63.93 -56.44 -53.76
CA GLU A 429 -64.68 -57.33 -52.85
C GLU A 429 -63.97 -58.68 -52.69
N GLN A 430 -63.38 -59.18 -53.78
CA GLN A 430 -62.66 -60.46 -53.87
C GLN A 430 -61.42 -60.61 -52.96
N LEU A 431 -60.92 -59.52 -52.34
CA LEU A 431 -59.68 -59.54 -51.54
C LEU A 431 -59.90 -59.42 -50.02
N ARG A 432 -61.07 -58.94 -49.57
CA ARG A 432 -61.26 -58.58 -48.15
C ARG A 432 -61.33 -59.77 -47.19
N GLU A 433 -61.72 -60.94 -47.69
CA GLU A 433 -61.96 -62.14 -46.88
C GLU A 433 -60.66 -62.76 -46.28
N TYR A 434 -59.50 -62.47 -46.89
CA TYR A 434 -58.24 -63.14 -46.55
C TYR A 434 -57.52 -62.65 -45.28
N LYS A 435 -57.70 -61.38 -44.86
CA LYS A 435 -56.74 -60.72 -43.94
C LYS A 435 -57.07 -60.73 -42.44
N ARG A 436 -58.21 -61.26 -42.00
CA ARG A 436 -58.65 -61.16 -40.58
C ARG A 436 -57.94 -62.08 -39.57
N LYS A 437 -57.01 -62.96 -40.00
CA LYS A 437 -56.58 -64.14 -39.23
C LYS A 437 -55.23 -64.05 -38.46
N ILE A 438 -54.68 -62.84 -38.20
CA ILE A 438 -53.23 -62.70 -37.85
C ILE A 438 -52.93 -61.86 -36.59
N VAL A 439 -53.87 -61.10 -36.01
CA VAL A 439 -53.52 -59.95 -35.13
C VAL A 439 -53.40 -60.27 -33.63
N GLU A 440 -53.79 -61.47 -33.17
CA GLU A 440 -54.13 -61.71 -31.75
C GLU A 440 -52.96 -62.14 -30.84
N GLU A 441 -51.73 -62.28 -31.33
CA GLU A 441 -50.66 -63.05 -30.66
C GLU A 441 -49.67 -62.27 -29.75
N VAL A 442 -49.67 -60.92 -29.74
CA VAL A 442 -48.43 -60.14 -29.41
C VAL A 442 -48.37 -59.52 -27.98
N ASN A 443 -49.38 -59.67 -27.12
CA ASN A 443 -49.69 -58.67 -26.09
C ASN A 443 -49.21 -58.94 -24.62
N ILE A 444 -48.03 -59.56 -24.37
CA ILE A 444 -47.71 -60.15 -23.03
C ILE A 444 -46.50 -59.54 -22.27
N GLU A 445 -45.45 -59.04 -22.93
CA GLU A 445 -44.07 -59.04 -22.39
C GLU A 445 -43.60 -57.82 -21.53
N SER A 446 -44.37 -57.32 -20.54
CA SER A 446 -44.20 -55.91 -20.09
C SER A 446 -43.77 -55.52 -18.63
N GLN A 447 -43.62 -56.41 -17.63
CA GLN A 447 -43.85 -55.97 -16.22
C GLN A 447 -42.73 -55.98 -15.14
N GLU A 448 -41.50 -56.50 -15.33
CA GLU A 448 -40.70 -56.96 -14.14
C GLU A 448 -39.69 -55.99 -13.46
N LEU A 449 -39.27 -54.87 -14.05
CA LEU A 449 -37.95 -54.25 -13.73
C LEU A 449 -37.84 -53.21 -12.57
N LEU A 450 -38.82 -53.05 -11.67
CA LEU A 450 -38.98 -51.79 -10.90
C LEU A 450 -38.31 -51.69 -9.49
N ARG A 451 -37.81 -52.77 -8.86
CA ARG A 451 -37.83 -52.87 -7.37
C ARG A 451 -36.55 -52.55 -6.56
N GLN A 452 -35.41 -52.16 -7.14
CA GLN A 452 -34.12 -52.18 -6.39
C GLN A 452 -33.69 -50.87 -5.71
N ALA A 453 -33.37 -51.00 -4.41
CA ALA A 453 -32.49 -50.16 -3.57
C ALA A 453 -32.82 -48.66 -3.39
N LEU A 454 -33.26 -48.30 -2.16
CA LEU A 454 -33.63 -46.93 -1.74
C LEU A 454 -33.09 -46.62 -0.32
N GLU A 455 -32.03 -47.31 0.14
CA GLU A 455 -31.76 -47.48 1.58
C GLU A 455 -30.44 -46.87 2.12
N ASP A 456 -29.57 -46.31 1.26
CA ASP A 456 -28.23 -45.83 1.68
C ASP A 456 -28.24 -44.43 2.35
N GLU A 457 -28.89 -44.33 3.50
CA GLU A 457 -29.09 -43.11 4.32
C GLU A 457 -27.99 -42.78 5.39
N GLU A 458 -27.76 -41.47 5.59
CA GLU A 458 -27.73 -40.70 6.88
C GLU A 458 -26.91 -41.07 8.15
N GLU A 459 -25.99 -42.04 8.16
CA GLU A 459 -25.40 -42.55 9.41
C GLU A 459 -24.30 -41.69 10.11
N GLU A 460 -23.27 -41.17 9.42
CA GLU A 460 -22.14 -40.42 10.04
C GLU A 460 -22.43 -38.95 10.45
N MET A 461 -23.71 -38.63 10.64
CA MET A 461 -24.16 -37.61 11.59
C MET A 461 -23.65 -37.86 13.05
N LYS A 462 -23.60 -36.79 13.90
CA LYS A 462 -23.67 -36.76 15.40
C LYS A 462 -22.43 -36.41 16.34
N ARG A 463 -21.11 -36.34 15.99
CA ARG A 463 -19.96 -36.60 16.95
C ARG A 463 -18.51 -35.89 16.89
N LYS A 464 -18.17 -34.77 16.21
CA LYS A 464 -16.83 -34.05 16.15
C LYS A 464 -16.75 -32.72 16.93
N PHE A 465 -17.87 -32.11 17.30
CA PHE A 465 -17.90 -30.78 17.87
C PHE A 465 -17.19 -30.68 19.24
N GLU A 466 -16.92 -29.44 19.67
CA GLU A 466 -16.55 -29.09 21.06
C GLU A 466 -15.20 -29.62 21.61
N ILE A 467 -15.02 -29.37 22.92
CA ILE A 467 -13.83 -29.56 23.77
C ILE A 467 -12.61 -28.65 23.47
N ILE A 468 -11.95 -28.19 24.54
CA ILE A 468 -10.63 -27.52 24.58
C ILE A 468 -10.55 -26.12 23.93
N GLN A 469 -11.60 -25.32 24.11
CA GLN A 469 -11.35 -23.96 24.62
C GLN A 469 -10.90 -24.03 26.11
N GLN A 470 -10.59 -22.89 26.74
CA GLN A 470 -10.49 -22.73 28.21
C GLN A 470 -9.23 -23.25 28.95
N ILE A 471 -8.01 -23.06 28.42
CA ILE A 471 -6.81 -22.95 29.29
C ILE A 471 -6.07 -21.62 29.02
N ARG A 472 -6.66 -20.54 29.56
CA ARG A 472 -6.07 -19.20 29.73
C ARG A 472 -6.58 -18.61 31.05
N ALA A 473 -5.72 -18.40 32.05
CA ALA A 473 -5.71 -17.26 33.00
C ALA A 473 -4.67 -17.47 34.15
N MET A 474 -4.29 -16.37 34.83
CA MET A 474 -3.61 -16.27 36.16
C MET A 474 -2.10 -16.68 36.23
N GLU A 475 -1.15 -16.01 36.91
CA GLU A 475 -1.09 -14.68 37.61
C GLU A 475 0.39 -14.15 37.88
N ALA A 476 0.66 -13.16 38.79
CA ALA A 476 1.87 -12.25 38.81
C ALA A 476 2.69 -12.03 40.16
N VAL A 477 3.75 -11.14 40.25
CA VAL A 477 4.87 -11.14 41.29
C VAL A 477 5.61 -9.78 41.69
N PRO A 478 6.12 -9.53 42.96
CA PRO A 478 6.95 -8.35 43.42
C PRO A 478 8.28 -8.61 44.28
N VAL A 479 9.16 -7.60 44.62
CA VAL A 479 10.52 -7.76 45.32
C VAL A 479 11.27 -6.49 45.91
N VAL A 480 12.27 -6.58 46.86
CA VAL A 480 13.53 -5.74 47.14
C VAL A 480 13.68 -4.63 48.29
N ARG A 481 14.91 -4.05 48.55
CA ARG A 481 15.39 -2.74 49.24
C ARG A 481 15.18 -2.45 50.79
N GLN A 482 15.79 -1.48 51.57
CA GLN A 482 17.00 -0.55 51.59
C GLN A 482 17.13 0.30 52.94
N LYS A 483 18.34 0.84 53.38
CA LYS A 483 18.67 2.22 53.99
C LYS A 483 19.79 2.38 55.11
N PHE A 484 20.02 3.62 55.66
CA PHE A 484 21.33 4.28 56.04
C PHE A 484 21.23 5.43 57.14
N VAL A 485 22.33 5.91 57.80
CA VAL A 485 22.42 7.06 58.79
C VAL A 485 23.78 7.87 58.74
N ASP A 486 23.99 8.94 59.54
CA ASP A 486 24.94 10.10 59.40
C ASP A 486 25.76 10.50 60.70
N LEU A 487 26.71 11.46 60.64
CA LEU A 487 27.63 11.90 61.73
C LEU A 487 27.86 13.43 61.84
N ALA A 488 27.76 13.98 63.06
CA ALA A 488 28.12 15.38 63.39
C ALA A 488 29.38 15.53 64.29
N SER A 489 30.23 14.50 64.35
CA SER A 489 31.44 14.47 65.19
C SER A 489 32.69 14.88 64.39
N THR A 490 33.59 15.66 65.01
CA THR A 490 34.97 15.82 64.51
C THR A 490 35.74 14.52 64.78
N ALA A 491 36.61 14.11 63.86
CA ALA A 491 37.18 12.76 63.85
C ALA A 491 38.23 12.47 64.95
N GLY A 492 38.90 13.49 65.49
CA GLY A 492 39.83 13.37 66.63
C GLY A 492 41.06 12.49 66.34
N HIS A 493 41.84 12.85 65.32
CA HIS A 493 43.00 12.08 64.84
C HIS A 493 44.37 12.72 65.22
N GLN A 494 44.36 13.79 66.02
CA GLN A 494 45.53 14.49 66.57
C GLN A 494 46.49 15.12 65.52
N LEU A 495 46.00 15.45 64.33
CA LEU A 495 46.77 16.15 63.30
C LEU A 495 46.87 17.66 63.60
N LEU A 496 48.04 18.28 63.35
CA LEU A 496 48.28 19.73 63.55
C LEU A 496 47.42 20.67 62.67
N SER A 497 46.56 20.12 61.82
CA SER A 497 45.59 20.85 61.00
C SER A 497 44.13 20.50 61.34
N GLU A 498 43.87 19.80 62.44
CA GLU A 498 42.50 19.57 62.91
C GLU A 498 41.89 20.85 63.47
N LEU A 499 40.90 21.35 62.73
CA LEU A 499 39.96 22.37 63.16
C LEU A 499 38.63 21.69 63.46
N SER A 500 38.02 22.07 64.58
CA SER A 500 36.65 21.67 64.91
C SER A 500 35.68 22.01 63.77
N ILE A 501 34.58 21.24 63.67
CA ILE A 501 33.45 21.57 62.77
C ILE A 501 32.93 23.00 63.03
N LEU A 502 33.20 23.59 64.20
CA LEU A 502 32.89 24.98 64.53
C LEU A 502 33.98 25.97 64.07
N GLU A 503 35.25 25.73 64.33
CA GLU A 503 36.37 26.62 63.92
C GLU A 503 36.52 26.70 62.40
N LEU A 504 36.20 25.60 61.70
CA LEU A 504 36.06 25.59 60.24
C LEU A 504 35.04 26.62 59.73
N LYS A 505 34.04 27.03 60.53
CA LYS A 505 32.99 27.98 60.09
C LYS A 505 33.45 29.44 60.08
N GLU A 506 34.42 29.83 60.91
CA GLU A 506 34.86 31.23 61.04
C GLU A 506 35.82 31.64 59.93
N ARG A 507 36.87 30.84 59.66
CA ARG A 507 37.73 31.04 58.47
C ARG A 507 36.94 30.96 57.17
N LEU A 508 35.99 30.02 57.11
CA LEU A 508 34.99 29.91 56.03
C LEU A 508 34.04 31.12 55.99
N GLY A 509 33.86 31.88 57.08
CA GLY A 509 33.11 33.13 57.11
C GLY A 509 33.80 34.25 56.32
N LEU A 510 35.09 34.52 56.62
CA LEU A 510 35.87 35.52 55.87
C LEU A 510 36.04 35.12 54.40
N MET A 511 36.30 33.84 54.12
CA MET A 511 36.34 33.33 52.74
C MET A 511 34.98 33.42 52.03
N LYS A 512 33.86 33.25 52.76
CA LYS A 512 32.51 33.49 52.22
C LYS A 512 32.28 34.95 51.86
N GLU A 513 32.85 35.93 52.58
CA GLU A 513 32.66 37.35 52.25
C GLU A 513 33.40 37.76 50.97
N THR A 514 34.65 37.32 50.80
CA THR A 514 35.40 37.56 49.56
C THR A 514 34.81 36.79 48.39
N GLN A 515 34.41 35.53 48.60
CA GLN A 515 33.66 34.74 47.62
C GLN A 515 32.35 35.45 47.25
N ARG A 516 31.56 35.91 48.23
CA ARG A 516 30.28 36.60 48.06
C ARG A 516 30.41 37.86 47.19
N LYS A 517 31.42 38.70 47.41
CA LYS A 517 31.66 39.88 46.54
C LYS A 517 31.90 39.46 45.09
N SER A 518 32.77 38.47 44.89
CA SER A 518 33.02 37.92 43.55
C SER A 518 31.83 37.16 42.94
N GLU A 519 30.86 36.73 43.76
CA GLU A 519 29.58 36.19 43.31
C GLU A 519 28.59 37.31 42.98
N GLU A 520 28.58 38.42 43.72
CA GLU A 520 27.74 39.59 43.47
C GLU A 520 28.13 40.25 42.13
N GLU A 521 29.41 40.50 41.89
CA GLU A 521 29.94 40.97 40.59
C GLU A 521 29.51 40.04 39.44
N LYS A 522 29.72 38.72 39.58
CA LYS A 522 29.32 37.72 38.56
C LYS A 522 27.79 37.62 38.41
N ARG A 523 27.00 37.86 39.46
CA ARG A 523 25.54 37.91 39.37
C ARG A 523 25.10 39.09 38.51
N ASP A 524 25.76 40.25 38.64
CA ASP A 524 25.46 41.45 37.85
C ASP A 524 25.91 41.33 36.38
N GLU A 525 27.08 40.73 36.11
CA GLU A 525 27.47 40.32 34.75
C GLU A 525 26.45 39.35 34.14
N ILE A 526 26.03 38.34 34.89
CA ILE A 526 25.03 37.35 34.46
C ILE A 526 23.66 38.02 34.25
N LEU A 527 23.30 39.02 35.05
CA LEU A 527 22.02 39.73 34.99
C LEU A 527 21.95 40.67 33.79
N THR A 528 23.00 41.47 33.55
CA THR A 528 23.12 42.32 32.36
C THR A 528 23.21 41.46 31.08
N ALA A 529 23.96 40.35 31.11
CA ALA A 529 24.01 39.41 29.99
C ALA A 529 22.70 38.64 29.75
N LYS A 530 21.82 38.48 30.77
CA LYS A 530 20.44 37.99 30.60
C LYS A 530 19.58 39.07 29.94
N GLN A 531 19.51 40.27 30.52
CA GLN A 531 18.75 41.40 29.95
C GLN A 531 19.12 41.68 28.48
N GLY A 532 20.41 41.60 28.12
CA GLY A 532 20.87 41.77 26.74
C GLY A 532 20.48 40.64 25.78
N LYS A 533 20.24 39.42 26.28
CA LYS A 533 19.66 38.30 25.51
C LYS A 533 18.14 38.44 25.40
N ASP A 534 17.49 38.81 26.49
CA ASP A 534 16.03 38.96 26.56
C ASP A 534 15.55 40.09 25.64
N LYS A 535 16.23 41.24 25.63
CA LYS A 535 15.99 42.33 24.65
C LYS A 535 16.04 41.82 23.21
N LYS A 536 17.15 41.18 22.80
CA LYS A 536 17.33 40.61 21.45
C LYS A 536 16.27 39.56 21.09
N LEU A 537 15.76 38.81 22.05
CA LEU A 537 14.66 37.86 21.85
C LEU A 537 13.31 38.55 21.66
N MET A 538 13.07 39.68 22.33
CA MET A 538 11.87 40.51 22.11
C MET A 538 11.94 41.23 20.76
N ASP A 539 13.09 41.83 20.41
CA ASP A 539 13.31 42.52 19.13
C ASP A 539 13.07 41.57 17.94
N THR A 540 13.66 40.37 17.99
CA THR A 540 13.47 39.36 16.94
C THR A 540 12.06 38.78 16.93
N LEU A 541 11.40 38.63 18.08
CA LEU A 541 9.99 38.23 18.14
C LEU A 541 9.07 39.30 17.55
N GLU A 542 9.39 40.59 17.72
CA GLU A 542 8.62 41.67 17.10
C GLU A 542 8.77 41.64 15.57
N GLN A 543 10.01 41.54 15.05
CA GLN A 543 10.29 41.37 13.62
C GLN A 543 9.51 40.19 13.01
N ILE A 544 9.54 39.03 13.67
CA ILE A 544 8.76 37.85 13.30
C ILE A 544 7.25 38.16 13.29
N SER A 545 6.74 38.89 14.29
CA SER A 545 5.31 39.20 14.39
C SER A 545 4.83 40.12 13.26
N ARG A 546 5.63 41.12 12.87
CA ARG A 546 5.37 42.02 11.73
C ARG A 546 5.30 41.24 10.42
N HIS A 547 6.34 40.48 10.08
CA HIS A 547 6.36 39.62 8.87
C HIS A 547 5.22 38.58 8.87
N ARG A 548 4.86 37.99 10.02
CA ARG A 548 3.70 37.08 10.14
C ARG A 548 2.37 37.79 9.87
N ALA A 549 2.19 39.02 10.35
CA ALA A 549 0.98 39.80 10.10
C ALA A 549 0.85 40.18 8.61
N GLU A 550 1.94 40.61 7.98
CA GLU A 550 1.98 40.95 6.55
C GLU A 550 1.73 39.75 5.64
N THR A 551 2.42 38.63 5.89
CA THR A 551 2.18 37.39 5.14
C THR A 551 0.76 36.86 5.33
N SER A 552 0.16 37.03 6.52
CA SER A 552 -1.25 36.70 6.77
C SER A 552 -2.21 37.61 6.01
N LYS A 553 -1.98 38.93 5.98
CA LYS A 553 -2.76 39.89 5.17
C LYS A 553 -2.68 39.55 3.68
N ALA A 554 -1.47 39.30 3.17
CA ALA A 554 -1.25 38.92 1.77
C ALA A 554 -1.88 37.56 1.41
N ALA A 555 -1.88 36.60 2.33
CA ALA A 555 -2.57 35.31 2.16
C ALA A 555 -4.10 35.46 2.16
N ALA A 556 -4.66 36.30 3.04
CA ALA A 556 -6.09 36.62 3.06
C ALA A 556 -6.56 37.25 1.74
N LEU A 557 -5.86 38.26 1.22
CA LEU A 557 -6.16 38.89 -0.07
C LEU A 557 -6.07 37.90 -1.25
N LYS A 558 -5.11 36.96 -1.21
CA LYS A 558 -5.00 35.87 -2.20
C LYS A 558 -6.15 34.86 -2.08
N LEU A 559 -6.61 34.57 -0.88
CA LEU A 559 -7.77 33.69 -0.64
C LEU A 559 -9.08 34.35 -1.08
N GLU A 560 -9.25 35.65 -0.85
CA GLU A 560 -10.42 36.42 -1.28
C GLU A 560 -10.53 36.46 -2.82
N LYS A 561 -9.43 36.82 -3.51
CA LYS A 561 -9.36 36.76 -4.99
C LYS A 561 -9.66 35.36 -5.53
N LYS A 562 -9.22 34.30 -4.85
CA LYS A 562 -9.58 32.90 -5.19
C LYS A 562 -11.06 32.58 -4.93
N ARG A 563 -11.66 33.06 -3.83
CA ARG A 563 -13.09 32.87 -3.55
C ARG A 563 -13.95 33.55 -4.61
N ALA A 564 -13.66 34.81 -4.94
CA ALA A 564 -14.36 35.60 -5.95
C ALA A 564 -14.31 35.00 -7.37
N THR A 565 -13.25 34.25 -7.70
CA THR A 565 -13.12 33.53 -8.98
C THR A 565 -13.71 32.13 -8.94
N SER A 566 -13.53 31.36 -7.85
CA SER A 566 -13.94 29.95 -7.75
C SER A 566 -15.43 29.66 -7.92
N GLY A 567 -16.30 30.65 -7.68
CA GLY A 567 -17.75 30.52 -7.88
C GLY A 567 -18.21 30.66 -9.34
N LYS A 568 -17.36 31.18 -10.23
CA LYS A 568 -17.67 31.35 -11.66
C LYS A 568 -17.10 30.19 -12.45
N LYS A 569 -17.97 29.47 -13.17
CA LYS A 569 -17.52 28.56 -14.24
C LYS A 569 -16.86 29.42 -15.33
N PRO A 570 -15.74 28.99 -15.94
CA PRO A 570 -15.18 29.68 -17.09
C PRO A 570 -16.17 29.61 -18.25
N GLU A 571 -16.69 30.77 -18.68
CA GLU A 571 -17.50 30.87 -19.90
C GLU A 571 -16.57 30.91 -21.11
N VAL A 572 -16.37 29.77 -21.78
CA VAL A 572 -15.59 29.72 -23.01
C VAL A 572 -16.43 30.29 -24.16
N LYS A 573 -16.07 31.49 -24.63
CA LYS A 573 -16.79 32.22 -25.70
C LYS A 573 -16.12 32.04 -27.05
N ASP A 574 -16.03 30.78 -27.48
CA ASP A 574 -15.53 30.38 -28.78
C ASP A 574 -16.68 30.32 -29.80
N PRO A 575 -16.61 31.03 -30.96
CA PRO A 575 -17.69 31.02 -31.94
C PRO A 575 -17.95 29.61 -32.52
N LYS A 576 -16.90 28.77 -32.58
CA LYS A 576 -16.99 27.36 -32.97
C LYS A 576 -17.86 26.53 -32.01
N LEU A 577 -17.91 26.89 -30.73
CA LEU A 577 -18.80 26.25 -29.75
C LEU A 577 -20.24 26.70 -29.93
N GLU A 578 -20.48 27.97 -30.23
CA GLU A 578 -21.82 28.50 -30.51
C GLU A 578 -22.44 27.82 -31.74
N ASP A 579 -21.68 27.65 -32.83
CA ASP A 579 -22.14 26.95 -34.03
C ASP A 579 -22.44 25.46 -33.77
N LEU A 580 -21.65 24.79 -32.92
CA LEU A 580 -21.94 23.41 -32.49
C LEU A 580 -23.17 23.34 -31.57
N GLN A 581 -23.42 24.35 -30.73
CA GLN A 581 -24.65 24.44 -29.95
C GLN A 581 -25.88 24.65 -30.83
N ARG A 582 -25.80 25.50 -31.86
CA ARG A 582 -26.87 25.71 -32.87
C ARG A 582 -27.20 24.40 -33.59
N LYS A 583 -26.20 23.73 -34.17
CA LYS A 583 -26.36 22.41 -34.83
C LYS A 583 -26.98 21.36 -33.91
N LEU A 584 -26.60 21.34 -32.63
CA LEU A 584 -27.20 20.44 -31.65
C LEU A 584 -28.67 20.77 -31.32
N GLN A 585 -29.06 22.04 -31.35
CA GLN A 585 -30.46 22.46 -31.19
C GLN A 585 -31.28 22.11 -32.43
N GLU A 586 -30.75 22.33 -33.64
CA GLU A 586 -31.35 21.94 -34.92
C GLU A 586 -31.60 20.44 -34.96
N LYS A 587 -30.60 19.62 -34.63
CA LYS A 587 -30.73 18.15 -34.59
C LYS A 587 -31.74 17.65 -33.55
N LYS A 588 -31.84 18.33 -32.40
CA LYS A 588 -32.89 18.04 -31.40
C LYS A 588 -34.29 18.39 -31.91
N ALA A 589 -34.44 19.49 -32.65
CA ALA A 589 -35.70 19.87 -33.27
C ALA A 589 -36.09 18.91 -34.42
N GLU A 590 -35.12 18.47 -35.22
CA GLU A 590 -35.29 17.42 -36.23
C GLU A 590 -35.78 16.12 -35.57
N ARG A 591 -35.10 15.64 -34.53
CA ARG A 591 -35.52 14.43 -33.78
C ARG A 591 -36.92 14.56 -33.18
N LEU A 592 -37.31 15.75 -32.71
CA LEU A 592 -38.66 15.98 -32.18
C LEU A 592 -39.72 15.87 -33.27
N ARG A 593 -39.52 16.56 -34.41
CA ARG A 593 -40.41 16.52 -35.59
C ARG A 593 -40.54 15.10 -36.16
N GLU A 594 -39.44 14.36 -36.20
CA GLU A 594 -39.40 12.96 -36.61
C GLU A 594 -40.21 12.07 -35.67
N ALA A 595 -40.00 12.20 -34.36
CA ALA A 595 -40.73 11.43 -33.35
C ALA A 595 -42.23 11.76 -33.33
N GLU A 596 -42.61 12.99 -33.66
CA GLU A 596 -44.01 13.41 -33.83
C GLU A 596 -44.65 12.80 -35.08
N LYS A 597 -43.96 12.78 -36.23
CA LYS A 597 -44.40 12.03 -37.42
C LYS A 597 -44.53 10.52 -37.14
N MET A 598 -43.67 9.97 -36.30
CA MET A 598 -43.68 8.55 -35.91
C MET A 598 -44.69 8.22 -34.79
N LYS A 599 -45.35 9.21 -34.17
CA LYS A 599 -46.49 8.99 -33.26
C LYS A 599 -47.73 8.56 -34.06
N ILE A 600 -47.77 7.28 -34.40
CA ILE A 600 -49.04 6.58 -34.67
C ILE A 600 -49.99 6.86 -33.50
N LYS A 601 -51.23 7.28 -33.77
CA LYS A 601 -52.27 7.38 -32.74
C LYS A 601 -52.57 5.97 -32.22
N SER A 602 -51.93 5.58 -31.12
CA SER A 602 -52.20 4.32 -30.43
C SER A 602 -53.68 4.25 -30.05
N ASP A 603 -54.36 3.15 -30.39
CA ASP A 603 -55.76 2.97 -30.01
C ASP A 603 -55.90 3.09 -28.49
N LYS A 604 -56.89 3.88 -28.03
CA LYS A 604 -57.01 4.34 -26.63
C LYS A 604 -57.04 3.18 -25.64
N LYS A 605 -57.60 2.03 -26.02
CA LYS A 605 -57.63 0.80 -25.21
C LYS A 605 -56.23 0.24 -24.91
N SER A 606 -55.31 0.29 -25.88
CA SER A 606 -53.94 -0.22 -25.72
C SER A 606 -53.09 0.66 -24.80
N ALA A 607 -53.25 1.98 -24.90
CA ALA A 607 -52.58 2.96 -24.06
C ALA A 607 -53.13 2.95 -22.61
N GLY A 608 -54.43 2.74 -22.43
CA GLY A 608 -55.05 2.56 -21.11
C GLY A 608 -54.46 1.36 -20.38
N ARG A 609 -54.53 0.18 -21.00
CA ARG A 609 -54.04 -1.09 -20.42
C ARG A 609 -52.56 -1.07 -20.05
N THR A 610 -51.72 -0.35 -20.80
CA THR A 610 -50.30 -0.18 -20.46
C THR A 610 -50.06 0.83 -19.33
N GLN A 611 -50.90 1.87 -19.17
CA GLN A 611 -50.87 2.73 -17.99
C GLN A 611 -51.38 2.03 -16.72
N GLU A 612 -52.39 1.16 -16.83
CA GLU A 612 -52.91 0.36 -15.71
C GLU A 612 -51.82 -0.58 -15.17
N LEU A 613 -51.20 -1.38 -16.02
CA LEU A 613 -50.07 -2.26 -15.66
C LEU A 613 -48.89 -1.48 -15.04
N ALA A 614 -48.64 -0.25 -15.50
CA ALA A 614 -47.60 0.61 -14.93
C ALA A 614 -47.97 1.18 -13.54
N ARG A 615 -49.27 1.46 -13.30
CA ARG A 615 -49.78 1.88 -11.97
C ARG A 615 -49.79 0.71 -10.99
N GLU A 616 -50.25 -0.46 -11.43
CA GLU A 616 -50.24 -1.71 -10.66
C GLU A 616 -48.82 -2.10 -10.23
N LYS A 617 -47.86 -2.06 -11.17
CA LYS A 617 -46.44 -2.27 -10.86
C LYS A 617 -45.91 -1.27 -9.82
N LYS A 618 -46.26 0.02 -9.93
CA LYS A 618 -45.88 1.02 -8.92
C LYS A 618 -46.48 0.73 -7.54
N ALA A 619 -47.76 0.34 -7.48
CA ALA A 619 -48.41 -0.02 -6.22
C ALA A 619 -47.77 -1.25 -5.56
N LEU A 620 -47.38 -2.25 -6.35
CA LEU A 620 -46.61 -3.42 -5.89
C LEU A 620 -45.22 -3.02 -5.38
N GLU A 621 -44.52 -2.13 -6.08
CA GLU A 621 -43.22 -1.60 -5.62
C GLU A 621 -43.37 -0.78 -4.32
N GLU A 622 -44.35 0.11 -4.20
CA GLU A 622 -44.62 0.86 -2.97
C GLU A 622 -44.97 -0.04 -1.78
N ASN A 623 -45.75 -1.10 -2.00
CA ASN A 623 -46.07 -2.06 -0.93
C ASN A 623 -44.83 -2.83 -0.48
N ARG A 624 -43.97 -3.25 -1.42
CA ARG A 624 -42.65 -3.84 -1.12
C ARG A 624 -41.74 -2.88 -0.33
N TRP A 625 -41.76 -1.57 -0.63
CA TRP A 625 -41.03 -0.56 0.16
C TRP A 625 -41.60 -0.45 1.59
N LYS A 626 -42.92 -0.40 1.76
CA LYS A 626 -43.59 -0.36 3.08
C LYS A 626 -43.28 -1.60 3.93
N GLU A 627 -43.10 -2.78 3.32
CA GLU A 627 -42.64 -3.99 4.01
C GLU A 627 -41.16 -3.92 4.42
N LEU A 628 -40.29 -3.37 3.56
CA LEU A 628 -38.88 -3.13 3.88
C LEU A 628 -38.69 -2.09 4.99
N GLU A 629 -39.56 -1.09 5.08
CA GLU A 629 -39.60 -0.14 6.18
C GLU A 629 -40.09 -0.79 7.47
N ARG A 630 -41.21 -1.52 7.45
CA ARG A 630 -41.72 -2.27 8.62
C ARG A 630 -40.74 -3.31 9.16
N THR A 631 -39.95 -3.95 8.29
CA THR A 631 -38.91 -4.88 8.74
C THR A 631 -37.69 -4.17 9.31
N LYS A 632 -37.27 -3.03 8.75
CA LYS A 632 -36.25 -2.15 9.36
C LYS A 632 -36.70 -1.59 10.71
N GLU A 633 -37.95 -1.17 10.87
CA GLU A 633 -38.49 -0.73 12.16
C GLU A 633 -38.44 -1.85 13.21
N LYS A 634 -38.83 -3.08 12.84
CA LYS A 634 -38.76 -4.24 13.75
C LYS A 634 -37.31 -4.51 14.17
N GLN A 635 -36.36 -4.43 13.23
CA GLN A 635 -34.93 -4.56 13.55
C GLN A 635 -34.43 -3.42 14.45
N ALA A 636 -34.84 -2.17 14.20
CA ALA A 636 -34.50 -1.03 15.05
C ALA A 636 -35.07 -1.16 16.47
N LYS A 637 -36.32 -1.64 16.61
CA LYS A 637 -36.97 -1.91 17.91
C LYS A 637 -36.29 -3.04 18.68
N LEU A 638 -35.77 -4.07 17.99
CA LEU A 638 -34.93 -5.10 18.61
C LEU A 638 -33.56 -4.56 19.06
N VAL A 639 -32.94 -3.67 18.26
CA VAL A 639 -31.67 -3.00 18.60
C VAL A 639 -31.83 -2.08 19.81
N THR A 640 -32.91 -1.30 19.93
CA THR A 640 -33.15 -0.45 21.11
C THR A 640 -33.50 -1.26 22.36
N GLN A 641 -34.02 -2.48 22.20
CA GLN A 641 -34.14 -3.48 23.28
C GLN A 641 -32.82 -4.22 23.58
N GLY A 642 -31.69 -3.77 23.02
CA GLY A 642 -30.35 -4.32 23.28
C GLY A 642 -29.99 -5.59 22.50
N ILE A 643 -30.92 -6.14 21.71
CA ILE A 643 -30.74 -7.39 20.97
C ILE A 643 -29.99 -7.09 19.66
N ARG A 644 -28.67 -7.34 19.64
CA ARG A 644 -27.84 -7.11 18.45
C ARG A 644 -28.22 -8.08 17.32
N PRO A 645 -28.52 -7.58 16.09
CA PRO A 645 -28.79 -8.44 14.94
C PRO A 645 -27.54 -9.28 14.62
N GLY A 646 -27.71 -10.60 14.60
CA GLY A 646 -26.61 -11.58 14.53
C GLY A 646 -26.43 -12.44 15.78
N THR A 647 -27.12 -12.13 16.89
CA THR A 647 -27.19 -13.02 18.06
C THR A 647 -28.29 -14.08 17.92
N ARG A 648 -28.03 -15.32 18.38
CA ARG A 648 -28.92 -16.50 18.24
C ARG A 648 -30.32 -16.27 18.81
N SER A 649 -30.44 -15.45 19.86
CA SER A 649 -31.71 -15.00 20.47
C SER A 649 -32.64 -14.29 19.49
N ALA A 650 -32.11 -13.49 18.55
CA ALA A 650 -32.90 -12.81 17.54
C ALA A 650 -33.53 -13.77 16.51
N GLN A 651 -32.98 -14.97 16.33
CA GLN A 651 -33.57 -16.00 15.46
C GLN A 651 -34.69 -16.78 16.17
N ILE A 652 -34.54 -17.02 17.48
CA ILE A 652 -35.53 -17.75 18.30
C ILE A 652 -36.84 -16.97 18.38
N LEU A 653 -36.80 -15.66 18.63
CA LEU A 653 -37.98 -14.79 18.74
C LEU A 653 -38.75 -14.57 17.42
N ASN A 654 -38.20 -14.97 16.26
CA ASN A 654 -38.88 -14.87 14.97
C ASN A 654 -39.62 -16.17 14.56
N ARG A 655 -39.58 -17.24 15.38
CA ARG A 655 -40.48 -18.39 15.20
C ARG A 655 -41.82 -18.11 15.87
N SER A 656 -42.88 -17.99 15.05
CA SER A 656 -44.25 -17.92 15.54
C SER A 656 -44.62 -19.21 16.29
N PRO A 657 -45.29 -19.14 17.46
CA PRO A 657 -45.64 -20.33 18.23
C PRO A 657 -46.81 -21.08 17.59
N ALA A 658 -46.51 -22.15 16.85
CA ALA A 658 -47.52 -23.13 16.46
C ALA A 658 -48.09 -23.80 17.72
N ALA A 659 -49.41 -23.74 17.89
CA ALA A 659 -50.07 -24.09 19.15
C ALA A 659 -49.99 -25.59 19.45
N ARG A 660 -49.37 -25.95 20.58
CA ARG A 660 -49.62 -27.25 21.23
C ARG A 660 -51.02 -27.23 21.84
N LYS A 661 -51.99 -27.83 21.18
CA LYS A 661 -53.10 -28.46 21.90
C LYS A 661 -52.52 -29.67 22.63
N VAL A 662 -52.50 -29.64 23.95
CA VAL A 662 -52.35 -30.83 24.79
C VAL A 662 -53.76 -31.27 25.17
N SER A 663 -54.04 -32.56 25.01
CA SER A 663 -55.35 -33.13 25.35
C SER A 663 -55.46 -33.36 26.85
N ALA A 664 -56.42 -32.68 27.49
CA ALA A 664 -57.06 -33.03 28.74
C ALA A 664 -58.48 -32.42 28.70
#